data_AF-A0A2H9TH65-F1
#
_entry.id   AF-A0A2H9TH65-F1
#
_cell.length_a   1.000
_cell.length_b   1.000
_cell.length_c   1.000
_cell.angle_alpha   90.00
_cell.angle_beta   90.00
_cell.angle_gamma   90.00
#
_symmetry.space_group_name_H-M   'P 1'
#
loop_
_entity.id
_entity.type
_entity.pdbx_description
1 polymer ?
#
loop_
_entity_poly.entity_id
_entity_poly.type
_entity_poly.pdbx_seq_one_letter_code
_entity_poly.pdbx_strand_id
1 'polypeptide(L)'
;MSPTCTTARLEKLRKLMQERNLQAYYVPSEDAHQSEYIARWDARREFISNFTGSAGFAIVTATEAALWTDGRYFLQAEKQLDSNWRLMKAGLAGTMTKEEFLGKTLSAEARVGVDAQTISHDAAIKMREALQKTKIELCLGEENLVDLIWTDRPKKGLQEVFHLPINYSGRESKDKVALLQKYLVDNKLWGFVVSALDEVGWLFNLRGSDIECNPNFFSYALVTVNEARLYVDESKLTVDARNALDNVILRPYSAIFEDLQTWRAEIEKSGEKLLISRTCNAALVDRVGAELVVSRPSPVELEKAIKNPVEIEGFRKCHLRDAAALIKYFAWLENELKNGAVLDEVDGADKLAEFRKMGSDFKGLSFETISGSGANGAIIHYKPEKPSAAKITMDQMYLCDSGGQYLDGTTDVTRTVHFGTPTDEEKECFTRVLIGHIALDRVVFPTGTTGFMLDCLARSSLWEAGLDYRHGTGHGVGHFLNVHEGPQNISFHIRSNEVQFKPGMTVTNEPGCYLDDRFGIRIENVLIVKDANTKNNFSGVKFLNFENITMVPIATNLMDLKIMTDRDVEWVNEFHSKCLERVSPLLADDALALEWLRRETRPIRKAVLTTVPQSILKKRKAVETALAAQAAMKEEDRKTLREKRGAQFKRAESYVKEYRQKEREEVRLKRVARSTGSMYVPEAPKLAFVVRIKGINKLSPKPRKILQLLRLRQINNGVFVKLTSATMQMLKIVEPFISFGQPNLKSVRELVYKRGYGKVNGQRVALTDNRIVEESLGKAGIICMEDLIHEIFTVGPHFKEASNFLWPFKLSSPTGGFRERKLLHFVEGGDAGDRETLINGLIRKMN
;
A
#
# COMPACT_ATOMS: atom_id res chain seq x y z
N MET A 1 2.37 18.12 -7.93
CA MET A 1 3.25 19.01 -8.71
C MET A 1 2.67 19.10 -10.12
N SER A 2 2.74 20.24 -10.80
CA SER A 2 2.40 20.30 -12.22
C SER A 2 3.44 19.51 -13.02
N PRO A 3 3.04 18.69 -14.02
CA PRO A 3 3.98 17.93 -14.84
C PRO A 3 4.96 18.87 -15.55
N THR A 4 6.20 18.40 -15.78
CA THR A 4 7.22 19.16 -16.51
C THR A 4 6.71 19.49 -17.91
N CYS A 5 6.73 20.78 -18.29
CA CYS A 5 6.28 21.20 -19.62
C CYS A 5 7.23 20.70 -20.72
N THR A 6 6.70 19.88 -21.63
CA THR A 6 7.43 19.23 -22.74
C THR A 6 7.29 19.97 -24.08
N THR A 7 6.55 21.08 -24.13
CA THR A 7 6.26 21.83 -25.37
C THR A 7 7.53 22.16 -26.17
N ALA A 8 8.56 22.73 -25.53
CA ALA A 8 9.81 23.07 -26.19
C ALA A 8 10.59 21.84 -26.71
N ARG A 9 10.48 20.68 -26.04
CA ARG A 9 11.11 19.43 -26.49
C ARG A 9 10.41 18.91 -27.76
N LEU A 10 9.08 18.92 -27.76
CA LEU A 10 8.26 18.50 -28.91
C LEU A 10 8.44 19.43 -30.12
N GLU A 11 8.52 20.75 -29.93
CA GLU A 11 8.78 21.71 -31.02
C GLU A 11 10.11 21.46 -31.71
N LYS A 12 11.18 21.25 -30.93
CA LYS A 12 12.51 20.92 -31.48
C LYS A 12 12.52 19.59 -32.21
N LEU A 13 11.88 18.55 -31.65
CA LEU A 13 11.77 17.25 -32.32
C LEU A 13 11.01 17.36 -33.65
N ARG A 14 9.87 18.06 -33.66
CA ARG A 14 9.05 18.28 -34.87
C ARG A 14 9.82 19.04 -35.95
N LYS A 15 10.66 20.01 -35.57
CA LYS A 15 11.55 20.70 -36.53
C LYS A 15 12.53 19.72 -37.18
N LEU A 16 13.19 18.87 -36.40
CA LEU A 16 14.09 17.84 -36.95
C LEU A 16 13.34 16.83 -37.84
N MET A 17 12.12 16.44 -37.46
CA MET A 17 11.27 15.57 -38.27
C MET A 17 10.96 16.20 -39.64
N GLN A 18 10.61 17.50 -39.67
CA GLN A 18 10.38 18.24 -40.92
C GLN A 18 11.64 18.27 -41.80
N GLU A 19 12.81 18.53 -41.20
CA GLU A 19 14.11 18.53 -41.91
C GLU A 19 14.46 17.16 -42.52
N ARG A 20 13.98 16.05 -41.94
CA ARG A 20 14.17 14.67 -42.45
C ARG A 20 13.00 14.15 -43.30
N ASN A 21 11.99 14.99 -43.57
CA ASN A 21 10.75 14.60 -44.24
C ASN A 21 10.07 13.39 -43.57
N LEU A 22 9.84 13.49 -42.25
CA LEU A 22 9.12 12.52 -41.44
C LEU A 22 7.83 13.13 -40.90
N GLN A 23 6.71 12.43 -41.05
CA GLN A 23 5.40 12.86 -40.56
C GLN A 23 5.11 12.33 -39.14
N ALA A 24 5.78 11.27 -38.73
CA ALA A 24 5.81 10.82 -37.34
C ALA A 24 7.18 10.27 -36.95
N TYR A 25 7.45 10.25 -35.64
CA TYR A 25 8.63 9.65 -35.04
C TYR A 25 8.22 8.72 -33.90
N TYR A 26 8.65 7.46 -33.97
CA TYR A 26 8.42 6.43 -32.97
C TYR A 26 9.62 6.39 -32.01
N VAL A 27 9.35 6.56 -30.72
CA VAL A 27 10.34 6.56 -29.64
C VAL A 27 10.03 5.39 -28.70
N PRO A 28 10.66 4.22 -28.94
CA PRO A 28 10.59 3.08 -28.02
C PRO A 28 11.27 3.39 -26.68
N SER A 29 11.03 2.56 -25.67
CA SER A 29 11.78 2.65 -24.40
C SER A 29 13.09 1.89 -24.46
N GLU A 30 13.19 0.89 -25.33
CA GLU A 30 14.30 -0.02 -25.49
C GLU A 30 15.59 0.68 -25.94
N ASP A 31 16.72 0.19 -25.44
CA ASP A 31 18.07 0.60 -25.89
C ASP A 31 18.55 -0.24 -27.09
N ALA A 32 19.82 -0.11 -27.44
CA ALA A 32 20.45 -0.85 -28.54
C ALA A 32 20.45 -2.38 -28.35
N HIS A 33 20.23 -2.84 -27.12
CA HIS A 33 20.30 -4.25 -26.69
C HIS A 33 18.94 -4.80 -26.24
N GLN A 34 17.89 -3.99 -26.39
CA GLN A 34 16.53 -4.34 -26.02
C GLN A 34 16.40 -4.68 -24.53
N SER A 35 17.19 -3.97 -23.70
CA SER A 35 17.13 -4.08 -22.25
C SER A 35 15.76 -3.65 -21.73
N GLU A 36 15.21 -4.39 -20.77
CA GLU A 36 13.95 -4.01 -20.09
C GLU A 36 14.14 -2.77 -19.22
N TYR A 37 15.18 -2.79 -18.39
CA TYR A 37 15.65 -1.62 -17.67
C TYR A 37 16.78 -0.98 -18.48
N ILE A 38 16.67 0.32 -18.69
CA ILE A 38 17.63 1.08 -19.50
C ILE A 38 18.54 1.93 -18.62
N ALA A 39 19.74 2.18 -19.10
CA ALA A 39 20.60 3.18 -18.48
C ALA A 39 20.04 4.59 -18.73
N ARG A 40 20.31 5.54 -17.82
CA ARG A 40 19.78 6.91 -17.91
C ARG A 40 20.15 7.65 -19.20
N TRP A 41 21.28 7.31 -19.82
CA TRP A 41 21.68 7.90 -21.11
C TRP A 41 20.79 7.42 -22.27
N ASP A 42 20.08 6.30 -22.15
CA ASP A 42 19.15 5.77 -23.15
C ASP A 42 17.68 6.12 -22.87
N ALA A 43 17.38 6.85 -21.78
CA ALA A 43 16.03 7.21 -21.34
C ALA A 43 15.35 8.29 -22.21
N ARG A 44 15.34 8.08 -23.53
CA ARG A 44 14.85 9.01 -24.55
C ARG A 44 13.35 9.25 -24.47
N ARG A 45 12.57 8.18 -24.27
CA ARG A 45 11.12 8.26 -24.07
C ARG A 45 10.78 9.01 -22.78
N GLU A 46 11.55 8.80 -21.71
CA GLU A 46 11.42 9.59 -20.48
C GLU A 46 11.75 11.07 -20.74
N PHE A 47 12.87 11.36 -21.39
CA PHE A 47 13.24 12.75 -21.71
C PHE A 47 12.16 13.46 -22.54
N ILE A 48 11.65 12.85 -23.62
CA ILE A 48 10.69 13.54 -24.49
C ILE A 48 9.32 13.72 -23.82
N SER A 49 8.88 12.78 -22.97
CA SER A 49 7.52 12.74 -22.43
C SER A 49 7.38 13.09 -20.94
N ASN A 50 8.48 13.08 -20.18
CA ASN A 50 8.51 13.15 -18.72
C ASN A 50 7.91 11.92 -17.99
N PHE A 51 7.48 10.89 -18.71
CA PHE A 51 6.99 9.64 -18.11
C PHE A 51 8.15 8.69 -17.80
N THR A 52 8.29 8.26 -16.54
CA THR A 52 9.44 7.50 -16.01
C THR A 52 9.17 6.00 -15.80
N GLY A 53 7.99 5.47 -16.14
CA GLY A 53 7.69 4.03 -15.96
C GLY A 53 8.61 3.16 -16.83
N SER A 54 8.87 1.90 -16.46
CA SER A 54 9.83 1.08 -17.23
C SER A 54 9.33 0.66 -18.61
N ALA A 55 8.01 0.59 -18.82
CA ALA A 55 7.42 0.09 -20.07
C ALA A 55 6.57 1.14 -20.79
N GLY A 56 6.72 1.19 -22.11
CA GLY A 56 5.90 2.02 -22.98
C GLY A 56 6.66 2.52 -24.21
N PHE A 57 5.95 3.25 -25.07
CA PHE A 57 6.55 3.91 -26.22
C PHE A 57 5.78 5.20 -26.53
N ALA A 58 6.47 6.13 -27.17
CA ALA A 58 5.90 7.40 -27.61
C ALA A 58 5.83 7.48 -29.14
N ILE A 59 4.80 8.15 -29.65
CA ILE A 59 4.70 8.55 -31.05
C ILE A 59 4.43 10.04 -31.09
N VAL A 60 5.30 10.77 -31.79
CA VAL A 60 5.15 12.21 -32.03
C VAL A 60 4.84 12.41 -33.51
N THR A 61 3.75 13.12 -33.82
CA THR A 61 3.42 13.56 -35.17
C THR A 61 3.62 15.07 -35.29
N ALA A 62 3.36 15.64 -36.47
CA ALA A 62 3.39 17.08 -36.68
C ALA A 62 2.46 17.86 -35.71
N THR A 63 1.34 17.25 -35.27
CA THR A 63 0.29 17.91 -34.50
C THR A 63 -0.02 17.25 -33.16
N GLU A 64 0.24 15.95 -33.00
CA GLU A 64 -0.11 15.16 -31.81
C GLU A 64 1.14 14.54 -31.17
N ALA A 65 1.03 14.18 -29.88
CA ALA A 65 1.98 13.33 -29.18
C ALA A 65 1.18 12.33 -28.34
N ALA A 66 1.48 11.03 -28.48
CA ALA A 66 0.77 9.97 -27.78
C ALA A 66 1.75 9.00 -27.14
N LEU A 67 1.41 8.50 -25.95
CA LEU A 67 2.23 7.55 -25.20
C LEU A 67 1.41 6.32 -24.82
N TRP A 68 1.90 5.14 -25.18
CA TRP A 68 1.32 3.87 -24.78
C TRP A 68 2.10 3.30 -23.60
N THR A 69 1.37 2.79 -22.61
CA THR A 69 1.92 1.98 -21.52
C THR A 69 0.87 0.96 -21.07
N ASP A 70 1.26 -0.01 -20.26
CA ASP A 70 0.38 -1.07 -19.77
C ASP A 70 -0.23 -0.75 -18.39
N GLY A 71 -1.07 -1.67 -17.90
CA GLY A 71 -1.86 -1.48 -16.67
C GLY A 71 -1.05 -1.16 -15.42
N ARG A 72 0.24 -1.47 -15.39
CA ARG A 72 1.14 -1.15 -14.26
C ARG A 72 1.34 0.36 -14.09
N TYR A 73 1.19 1.13 -15.16
CA TYR A 73 1.64 2.51 -15.23
C TYR A 73 0.57 3.55 -15.58
N PHE A 74 -0.70 3.16 -15.68
CA PHE A 74 -1.77 4.12 -16.05
C PHE A 74 -1.84 5.33 -15.10
N LEU A 75 -1.85 5.09 -13.79
CA LEU A 75 -1.93 6.16 -12.79
C LEU A 75 -0.66 7.03 -12.76
N GLN A 76 0.51 6.42 -12.99
CA GLN A 76 1.77 7.16 -13.07
C GLN A 76 1.80 8.07 -14.29
N ALA A 77 1.42 7.55 -15.46
CA ALA A 77 1.39 8.31 -16.70
C ALA A 77 0.40 9.48 -16.64
N GLU A 78 -0.79 9.31 -16.05
CA GLU A 78 -1.76 10.40 -15.84
C GLU A 78 -1.20 11.54 -14.98
N LYS A 79 -0.31 11.24 -14.04
CA LYS A 79 0.32 12.24 -13.16
C LYS A 79 1.54 12.92 -13.80
N GLN A 80 2.31 12.20 -14.62
CA GLN A 80 3.61 12.64 -15.14
C GLN A 80 3.53 13.32 -16.51
N LEU A 81 2.55 12.96 -17.34
CA LEU A 81 2.35 13.52 -18.67
C LEU A 81 1.68 14.90 -18.56
N ASP A 82 2.18 15.87 -19.34
CA ASP A 82 1.54 17.18 -19.48
C ASP A 82 0.42 17.15 -20.54
N SER A 83 -0.25 18.29 -20.73
CA SER A 83 -1.39 18.41 -21.66
C SER A 83 -1.03 18.23 -23.14
N ASN A 84 0.25 18.15 -23.50
CA ASN A 84 0.65 17.87 -24.89
C ASN A 84 0.47 16.39 -25.25
N TRP A 85 0.39 15.51 -24.26
CA TRP A 85 0.41 14.06 -24.45
C TRP A 85 -0.97 13.43 -24.29
N ARG A 86 -1.29 12.54 -25.23
CA ARG A 86 -2.42 11.62 -25.12
C ARG A 86 -1.94 10.29 -24.55
N LEU A 87 -2.39 9.95 -23.34
CA LEU A 87 -2.17 8.62 -22.77
C LEU A 87 -3.03 7.57 -23.49
N MET A 88 -2.38 6.50 -23.93
CA MET A 88 -2.99 5.35 -24.59
C MET A 88 -2.83 4.12 -23.68
N LYS A 89 -3.92 3.73 -23.01
CA LYS A 89 -3.94 2.66 -22.01
C LYS A 89 -3.95 1.27 -22.67
N ALA A 90 -2.78 0.70 -22.96
CA ALA A 90 -2.64 -0.54 -23.69
C ALA A 90 -3.30 -1.72 -22.97
N GLY A 91 -3.93 -2.63 -23.72
CA GLY A 91 -4.63 -3.79 -23.17
C GLY A 91 -6.07 -3.54 -22.74
N LEU A 92 -6.53 -2.29 -22.67
CA LEU A 92 -7.95 -1.97 -22.50
C LEU A 92 -8.70 -2.06 -23.83
N ALA A 93 -9.93 -2.57 -23.78
CA ALA A 93 -10.81 -2.62 -24.94
C ALA A 93 -11.06 -1.21 -25.50
N GLY A 94 -10.89 -1.05 -26.82
CA GLY A 94 -11.07 0.23 -27.51
C GLY A 94 -9.84 1.14 -27.55
N THR A 95 -8.74 0.79 -26.88
CA THR A 95 -7.46 1.51 -27.07
C THR A 95 -6.86 1.12 -28.42
N MET A 96 -6.62 2.11 -29.28
CA MET A 96 -5.99 1.88 -30.59
C MET A 96 -4.58 1.34 -30.43
N THR A 97 -4.19 0.40 -31.29
CA THR A 97 -2.79 0.01 -31.44
C THR A 97 -1.98 1.17 -32.05
N LYS A 98 -0.64 1.06 -32.01
CA LYS A 98 0.23 2.07 -32.64
C LYS A 98 0.00 2.15 -34.15
N GLU A 99 -0.25 1.01 -34.79
CA GLU A 99 -0.51 0.91 -36.22
C GLU A 99 -1.85 1.55 -36.60
N GLU A 100 -2.90 1.30 -35.81
CA GLU A 100 -4.21 1.94 -35.99
C GLU A 100 -4.15 3.45 -35.79
N PHE A 101 -3.41 3.92 -34.77
CA PHE A 101 -3.19 5.34 -34.55
C PHE A 101 -2.46 5.99 -35.73
N LEU A 102 -1.33 5.42 -36.17
CA LEU A 102 -0.58 5.95 -37.31
C LEU A 102 -1.44 5.96 -38.58
N GLY A 103 -2.17 4.88 -38.85
CA GLY A 103 -3.06 4.76 -40.00
C GLY A 103 -4.23 5.75 -40.01
N LYS A 104 -4.70 6.17 -38.83
CA LYS A 104 -5.78 7.15 -38.69
C LYS A 104 -5.28 8.60 -38.73
N THR A 105 -4.09 8.85 -38.21
CA THR A 105 -3.54 10.20 -38.02
C THR A 105 -2.74 10.69 -39.23
N LEU A 106 -2.17 9.78 -40.02
CA LEU A 106 -1.30 10.11 -41.15
C LEU A 106 -1.99 9.86 -42.50
N SER A 107 -1.59 10.62 -43.52
CA SER A 107 -2.00 10.39 -44.91
C SER A 107 -1.27 9.18 -45.50
N ALA A 108 -1.79 8.66 -46.63
CA ALA A 108 -1.03 7.74 -47.45
C ALA A 108 0.34 8.36 -47.83
N GLU A 109 1.36 7.50 -47.99
CA GLU A 109 2.74 7.87 -48.34
C GLU A 109 3.49 8.66 -47.25
N ALA A 110 2.91 8.79 -46.06
CA ALA A 110 3.59 9.34 -44.90
C ALA A 110 4.77 8.44 -44.47
N ARG A 111 5.79 9.07 -43.90
CA ARG A 111 7.04 8.44 -43.44
C ARG A 111 7.12 8.52 -41.92
N VAL A 112 7.32 7.36 -41.29
CA VAL A 112 7.45 7.20 -39.84
C VAL A 112 8.90 6.83 -39.53
N GLY A 113 9.62 7.71 -38.85
CA GLY A 113 11.01 7.46 -38.45
C GLY A 113 11.11 6.70 -37.13
N VAL A 114 12.14 5.87 -37.01
CA VAL A 114 12.59 5.24 -35.77
C VAL A 114 14.11 5.06 -35.83
N ASP A 115 14.79 5.18 -34.70
CA ASP A 115 16.21 4.79 -34.60
C ASP A 115 16.34 3.25 -34.69
N ALA A 116 17.07 2.80 -35.71
CA ALA A 116 17.25 1.39 -36.05
C ALA A 116 17.91 0.56 -34.94
N GLN A 117 18.65 1.20 -34.02
CA GLN A 117 19.24 0.50 -32.86
C GLN A 117 18.19 0.23 -31.77
N THR A 118 17.14 1.02 -31.69
CA THR A 118 16.15 0.95 -30.59
C THR A 118 14.92 0.10 -30.90
N ILE A 119 14.88 -0.53 -32.08
CA ILE A 119 13.80 -1.42 -32.51
C ILE A 119 14.40 -2.76 -32.96
N SER A 120 13.82 -3.87 -32.50
CA SER A 120 14.26 -5.19 -32.97
C SER A 120 13.89 -5.41 -34.43
N HIS A 121 14.68 -6.22 -35.14
CA HIS A 121 14.43 -6.58 -36.54
C HIS A 121 13.02 -7.17 -36.72
N ASP A 122 12.64 -8.13 -35.87
CA ASP A 122 11.31 -8.75 -35.88
C ASP A 122 10.18 -7.73 -35.65
N ALA A 123 10.39 -6.77 -34.73
CA ALA A 123 9.42 -5.72 -34.47
C ALA A 123 9.28 -4.75 -35.66
N ALA A 124 10.40 -4.40 -36.30
CA ALA A 124 10.43 -3.55 -37.48
C ALA A 124 9.72 -4.21 -38.67
N ILE A 125 9.89 -5.52 -38.89
CA ILE A 125 9.15 -6.27 -39.93
C ILE A 125 7.65 -6.19 -39.66
N LYS A 126 7.21 -6.56 -38.44
CA LYS A 126 5.79 -6.55 -38.09
C LYS A 126 5.16 -5.16 -38.24
N MET A 127 5.88 -4.12 -37.83
CA MET A 127 5.42 -2.73 -37.97
C MET A 127 5.34 -2.33 -39.44
N ARG A 128 6.32 -2.69 -40.27
CA ARG A 128 6.33 -2.42 -41.72
C ARG A 128 5.16 -3.12 -42.42
N GLU A 129 4.91 -4.39 -42.16
CA GLU A 129 3.78 -5.14 -42.72
C GLU A 129 2.43 -4.53 -42.36
N ALA A 130 2.29 -4.06 -41.12
CA ALA A 130 1.06 -3.42 -40.68
C ALA A 130 0.85 -2.04 -41.32
N LEU A 131 1.90 -1.22 -41.43
CA LEU A 131 1.87 0.11 -42.04
C LEU A 131 1.71 0.08 -43.57
N GLN A 132 2.14 -1.00 -44.23
CA GLN A 132 1.90 -1.19 -45.67
C GLN A 132 0.40 -1.17 -46.01
N LYS A 133 -0.47 -1.63 -45.11
CA LYS A 133 -1.94 -1.62 -45.31
C LYS A 133 -2.52 -0.22 -45.46
N THR A 134 -1.83 0.79 -44.91
CA THR A 134 -2.19 2.21 -45.00
C THR A 134 -1.25 3.00 -45.91
N LYS A 135 -0.37 2.31 -46.67
CA LYS A 135 0.67 2.90 -47.54
C LYS A 135 1.60 3.85 -46.79
N ILE A 136 1.84 3.59 -45.50
CA ILE A 136 2.79 4.35 -44.68
C ILE A 136 4.15 3.64 -44.73
N GLU A 137 5.22 4.40 -44.88
CA GLU A 137 6.60 3.89 -44.90
C GLU A 137 7.21 3.96 -43.49
N LEU A 138 7.84 2.86 -43.05
CA LEU A 138 8.70 2.85 -41.86
C LEU A 138 10.15 3.11 -42.28
N CYS A 139 10.72 4.22 -41.84
CA CYS A 139 12.09 4.62 -42.12
C CYS A 139 13.00 4.33 -40.92
N LEU A 140 13.95 3.41 -41.10
CA LEU A 140 14.98 3.09 -40.12
C LEU A 140 16.12 4.12 -40.25
N GLY A 141 16.33 4.94 -39.21
CA GLY A 141 17.38 5.96 -39.15
C GLY A 141 18.59 5.52 -38.33
N GLU A 142 19.79 5.96 -38.72
CA GLU A 142 21.03 5.70 -37.97
C GLU A 142 21.25 6.69 -36.81
N GLU A 143 20.69 7.91 -36.90
CA GLU A 143 20.79 8.97 -35.89
C GLU A 143 19.47 9.11 -35.13
N ASN A 144 19.55 9.12 -33.80
CA ASN A 144 18.38 9.32 -32.96
C ASN A 144 18.02 10.81 -32.85
N LEU A 145 16.82 11.21 -33.27
CA LEU A 145 16.41 12.61 -33.27
C LEU A 145 16.20 13.18 -31.86
N VAL A 146 15.93 12.33 -30.86
CA VAL A 146 15.81 12.76 -29.46
C VAL A 146 17.18 13.16 -28.92
N ASP A 147 18.23 12.45 -29.30
CA ASP A 147 19.60 12.71 -28.84
C ASP A 147 20.07 14.11 -29.28
N LEU A 148 19.67 14.57 -30.48
CA LEU A 148 20.00 15.88 -31.02
C LEU A 148 19.39 17.07 -30.25
N ILE A 149 18.30 16.85 -29.52
CA ILE A 149 17.61 17.89 -28.76
C ILE A 149 17.88 17.79 -27.25
N TRP A 150 18.51 16.70 -26.80
CA TRP A 150 18.81 16.43 -25.41
C TRP A 150 20.17 17.02 -25.01
N THR A 151 20.18 18.35 -24.79
CA THR A 151 21.41 19.12 -24.56
C THR A 151 22.18 18.75 -23.28
N ASP A 152 21.49 18.23 -22.27
CA ASP A 152 22.00 17.81 -20.97
C ASP A 152 21.95 16.28 -20.79
N ARG A 153 22.06 15.53 -21.90
CA ARG A 153 22.03 14.07 -21.88
C ARG A 153 23.09 13.49 -20.92
N PRO A 154 22.70 12.55 -20.03
CA PRO A 154 23.65 11.89 -19.14
C PRO A 154 24.78 11.23 -19.93
N LYS A 155 26.00 11.28 -19.38
CA LYS A 155 27.16 10.60 -19.98
C LYS A 155 27.04 9.09 -19.75
N LYS A 156 27.57 8.31 -20.70
CA LYS A 156 27.81 6.88 -20.50
C LYS A 156 28.75 6.70 -19.31
N GLY A 157 28.43 5.74 -18.46
CA GLY A 157 29.30 5.38 -17.36
C GLY A 157 30.50 4.55 -17.83
N LEU A 158 31.59 4.65 -17.08
CA LEU A 158 32.84 3.90 -17.28
C LEU A 158 33.02 2.89 -16.13
N GLN A 159 31.93 2.21 -15.76
CA GLN A 159 31.95 1.23 -14.69
C GLN A 159 32.81 0.03 -15.08
N GLU A 160 33.49 -0.54 -14.10
CA GLU A 160 34.36 -1.69 -14.32
C GLU A 160 33.57 -2.95 -14.73
N VAL A 161 34.16 -3.73 -15.64
CA VAL A 161 33.71 -5.05 -16.06
C VAL A 161 34.67 -6.09 -15.51
N PHE A 162 34.17 -7.01 -14.71
CA PHE A 162 34.97 -7.99 -13.97
C PHE A 162 34.57 -9.42 -14.30
N HIS A 163 35.51 -10.35 -14.07
CA HIS A 163 35.29 -11.78 -14.25
C HIS A 163 34.48 -12.39 -13.11
N LEU A 164 33.49 -13.23 -13.42
CA LEU A 164 32.78 -14.07 -12.46
C LEU A 164 33.45 -15.45 -12.39
N PRO A 165 34.14 -15.79 -11.28
CA PRO A 165 34.91 -17.02 -11.22
C PRO A 165 34.05 -18.30 -11.19
N ILE A 166 34.66 -19.44 -11.53
CA ILE A 166 33.97 -20.73 -11.70
C ILE A 166 33.26 -21.25 -10.45
N ASN A 167 33.71 -20.86 -9.25
CA ASN A 167 33.04 -21.22 -8.00
C ASN A 167 31.64 -20.59 -7.86
N TYR A 168 31.33 -19.56 -8.65
CA TYR A 168 30.00 -18.98 -8.79
C TYR A 168 29.29 -19.43 -10.07
N SER A 169 30.01 -19.49 -11.20
CA SER A 169 29.38 -19.77 -12.51
C SER A 169 29.22 -21.25 -12.85
N GLY A 170 30.00 -22.14 -12.23
CA GLY A 170 29.96 -23.60 -12.43
C GLY A 170 30.41 -24.11 -13.81
N ARG A 171 30.71 -23.23 -14.77
CA ARG A 171 31.18 -23.58 -16.11
C ARG A 171 32.04 -22.46 -16.69
N GLU A 172 33.16 -22.82 -17.31
CA GLU A 172 34.07 -21.87 -17.95
C GLU A 172 33.47 -21.24 -19.21
N SER A 173 33.91 -20.02 -19.54
CA SER A 173 33.54 -19.29 -20.75
C SER A 173 33.82 -20.10 -22.03
N LYS A 174 35.01 -20.71 -22.11
CA LYS A 174 35.42 -21.56 -23.24
C LYS A 174 34.46 -22.73 -23.50
N ASP A 175 33.89 -23.32 -22.44
CA ASP A 175 32.98 -24.45 -22.56
C ASP A 175 31.61 -24.00 -23.05
N LYS A 176 31.16 -22.81 -22.60
CA LYS A 176 29.91 -22.19 -23.08
C LYS A 176 30.01 -21.80 -24.55
N VAL A 177 31.13 -21.21 -24.96
CA VAL A 177 31.43 -20.89 -26.36
C VAL A 177 31.45 -22.17 -27.21
N ALA A 178 32.12 -23.23 -26.74
CA ALA A 178 32.17 -24.51 -27.46
C ALA A 178 30.76 -25.13 -27.64
N LEU A 179 29.87 -25.02 -26.64
CA LEU A 179 28.48 -25.46 -26.78
C LEU A 179 27.72 -24.65 -27.84
N LEU A 180 27.90 -23.34 -27.85
CA LEU A 180 27.30 -22.48 -28.88
C LEU A 180 27.85 -22.81 -30.27
N GLN A 181 29.16 -22.98 -30.42
CA GLN A 181 29.78 -23.38 -31.68
C GLN A 181 29.26 -24.73 -32.17
N LYS A 182 29.10 -25.70 -31.27
CA LYS A 182 28.47 -26.98 -31.59
C LYS A 182 27.03 -26.79 -32.10
N TYR A 183 26.24 -25.95 -31.42
CA TYR A 183 24.89 -25.64 -31.87
C TYR A 183 24.86 -25.04 -33.28
N LEU A 184 25.81 -24.14 -33.61
CA LEU A 184 25.93 -23.56 -34.95
C LEU A 184 26.20 -24.63 -36.02
N VAL A 185 27.16 -25.53 -35.76
CA VAL A 185 27.49 -26.64 -36.68
C VAL A 185 26.28 -27.56 -36.87
N ASP A 186 25.64 -27.99 -35.79
CA ASP A 186 24.50 -28.91 -35.84
C ASP A 186 23.30 -28.31 -36.60
N ASN A 187 23.18 -26.98 -36.63
CA ASN A 187 22.09 -26.25 -37.29
C ASN A 187 22.47 -25.61 -38.63
N LYS A 188 23.69 -25.82 -39.13
CA LYS A 188 24.20 -25.25 -40.39
C LYS A 188 24.08 -23.72 -40.44
N LEU A 189 24.59 -23.08 -39.39
CA LEU A 189 24.58 -21.63 -39.22
C LEU A 189 26.02 -21.12 -39.26
N TRP A 190 26.23 -20.02 -39.99
CA TRP A 190 27.55 -19.42 -40.16
C TRP A 190 28.09 -18.87 -38.84
N GLY A 191 27.21 -18.24 -38.06
CA GLY A 191 27.52 -17.61 -36.78
C GLY A 191 26.28 -17.15 -36.04
N PHE A 192 26.47 -16.58 -34.85
CA PHE A 192 25.43 -15.96 -34.03
C PHE A 192 25.88 -14.59 -33.53
N VAL A 193 25.04 -13.58 -33.74
CA VAL A 193 25.19 -12.28 -33.08
C VAL A 193 24.44 -12.31 -31.75
N VAL A 194 25.20 -12.24 -30.65
CA VAL A 194 24.66 -12.10 -29.30
C VAL A 194 24.53 -10.60 -29.00
N SER A 195 23.29 -10.12 -28.93
CA SER A 195 22.98 -8.69 -28.72
C SER A 195 22.41 -8.37 -27.34
N ALA A 196 21.78 -9.33 -26.67
CA ALA A 196 21.30 -9.17 -25.30
C ALA A 196 22.48 -9.18 -24.32
N LEU A 197 22.53 -8.19 -23.41
CA LEU A 197 23.69 -7.98 -22.55
C LEU A 197 23.90 -9.09 -21.52
N ASP A 198 22.81 -9.64 -20.98
CA ASP A 198 22.83 -10.75 -20.03
C ASP A 198 23.34 -12.05 -20.68
N GLU A 199 23.04 -12.28 -21.95
CA GLU A 199 23.60 -13.37 -22.73
C GLU A 199 25.11 -13.22 -22.94
N VAL A 200 25.59 -12.00 -23.30
CA VAL A 200 27.02 -11.73 -23.45
C VAL A 200 27.76 -11.94 -22.12
N GLY A 201 27.23 -11.39 -21.03
CA GLY A 201 27.80 -11.56 -19.68
C GLY A 201 27.81 -13.02 -19.22
N TRP A 202 26.76 -13.79 -19.50
CA TRP A 202 26.72 -15.22 -19.18
C TRP A 202 27.73 -16.02 -20.01
N LEU A 203 27.80 -15.76 -21.32
CA LEU A 203 28.65 -16.50 -22.25
C LEU A 203 30.13 -16.40 -21.87
N PHE A 204 30.57 -15.19 -21.50
CA PHE A 204 31.97 -14.92 -21.17
C PHE A 204 32.32 -14.93 -19.68
N ASN A 205 31.36 -15.25 -18.80
CA ASN A 205 31.53 -15.12 -17.34
C ASN A 205 32.02 -13.73 -16.93
N LEU A 206 31.38 -12.68 -17.46
CA LEU A 206 31.68 -11.29 -17.14
C LEU A 206 30.44 -10.61 -16.55
N ARG A 207 30.66 -9.62 -15.69
CA ARG A 207 29.63 -8.79 -15.07
C ARG A 207 30.06 -7.33 -15.06
N GLY A 208 29.08 -6.43 -15.06
CA GLY A 208 29.28 -4.99 -15.03
C GLY A 208 28.23 -4.29 -14.20
N SER A 209 28.08 -2.97 -14.40
CA SER A 209 27.07 -2.15 -13.72
C SER A 209 26.67 -0.93 -14.55
N ASP A 210 26.59 -1.11 -15.88
CA ASP A 210 26.24 -0.04 -16.80
C ASP A 210 24.76 0.34 -16.73
N ILE A 211 23.93 -0.62 -16.33
CA ILE A 211 22.50 -0.48 -16.12
C ILE A 211 22.25 -0.66 -14.62
N GLU A 212 21.52 0.29 -14.03
CA GLU A 212 21.15 0.21 -12.62
C GLU A 212 20.40 -1.10 -12.35
N CYS A 213 20.71 -1.74 -11.21
CA CYS A 213 20.16 -3.03 -10.78
C CYS A 213 20.44 -4.27 -11.63
N ASN A 214 21.00 -4.11 -12.84
CA ASN A 214 21.28 -5.21 -13.76
C ASN A 214 22.80 -5.30 -13.94
N PRO A 215 23.45 -6.41 -13.54
CA PRO A 215 24.92 -6.52 -13.55
C PRO A 215 25.50 -6.78 -14.95
N ASN A 216 25.04 -5.99 -15.91
CA ASN A 216 25.32 -6.03 -17.33
C ASN A 216 26.29 -4.90 -17.71
N PHE A 217 26.89 -5.03 -18.90
CA PHE A 217 27.77 -4.04 -19.48
C PHE A 217 27.55 -3.97 -20.99
N PHE A 218 27.59 -2.75 -21.55
CA PHE A 218 27.33 -2.53 -22.97
C PHE A 218 28.35 -3.29 -23.82
N SER A 219 27.85 -4.29 -24.54
CA SER A 219 28.68 -5.19 -25.35
C SER A 219 27.86 -5.93 -26.39
N TYR A 220 28.54 -6.43 -27.41
CA TYR A 220 28.01 -7.43 -28.33
C TYR A 220 28.97 -8.60 -28.44
N ALA A 221 28.50 -9.75 -28.92
CA ALA A 221 29.37 -10.83 -29.35
C ALA A 221 29.03 -11.31 -30.76
N LEU A 222 30.06 -11.74 -31.50
CA LEU A 222 29.89 -12.53 -32.72
C LEU A 222 30.64 -13.85 -32.52
N VAL A 223 29.89 -14.95 -32.52
CA VAL A 223 30.46 -16.30 -32.42
C VAL A 223 30.24 -17.02 -33.74
N THR A 224 31.34 -17.40 -34.39
CA THR A 224 31.33 -18.29 -35.57
C THR A 224 31.73 -19.69 -35.13
N VAL A 225 31.66 -20.65 -36.05
CA VAL A 225 32.12 -22.03 -35.78
C VAL A 225 33.61 -22.13 -35.40
N ASN A 226 34.42 -21.12 -35.71
CA ASN A 226 35.87 -21.14 -35.49
C ASN A 226 36.36 -20.12 -34.44
N GLU A 227 35.66 -19.00 -34.26
CA GLU A 227 36.12 -17.92 -33.37
C GLU A 227 34.98 -17.25 -32.61
N ALA A 228 35.34 -16.62 -31.49
CA ALA A 228 34.44 -15.76 -30.72
C ALA A 228 35.06 -14.35 -30.62
N ARG A 229 34.25 -13.34 -30.95
CA ARG A 229 34.60 -11.93 -30.80
C ARG A 229 33.72 -11.28 -29.75
N LEU A 230 34.33 -10.48 -28.87
CA LEU A 230 33.64 -9.63 -27.90
C LEU A 230 33.86 -8.16 -28.29
N TYR A 231 32.77 -7.45 -28.53
CA TYR A 231 32.76 -6.02 -28.81
C TYR A 231 32.44 -5.26 -27.53
N VAL A 232 33.44 -4.61 -26.94
CA VAL A 232 33.33 -3.95 -25.63
C VAL A 232 34.27 -2.74 -25.58
N ASP A 233 34.03 -1.81 -24.65
CA ASP A 233 35.06 -0.85 -24.29
C ASP A 233 36.12 -1.53 -23.42
N GLU A 234 37.24 -1.85 -24.04
CA GLU A 234 38.34 -2.61 -23.43
C GLU A 234 38.95 -1.91 -22.20
N SER A 235 38.80 -0.59 -22.09
CA SER A 235 39.27 0.19 -20.94
C SER A 235 38.51 -0.12 -19.65
N LYS A 236 37.34 -0.76 -19.76
CA LYS A 236 36.49 -1.15 -18.63
C LYS A 236 36.88 -2.50 -18.04
N LEU A 237 37.65 -3.33 -18.75
CA LEU A 237 37.98 -4.68 -18.33
C LEU A 237 39.03 -4.67 -17.21
N THR A 238 38.77 -5.37 -16.11
CA THR A 238 39.81 -5.67 -15.13
C THR A 238 40.90 -6.55 -15.72
N VAL A 239 42.04 -6.62 -15.02
CA VAL A 239 43.11 -7.56 -15.36
C VAL A 239 42.59 -9.00 -15.40
N ASP A 240 41.80 -9.41 -14.40
CA ASP A 240 41.24 -10.76 -14.34
C ASP A 240 40.21 -11.01 -15.45
N ALA A 241 39.37 -10.03 -15.78
CA ALA A 241 38.44 -10.11 -16.90
C ALA A 241 39.18 -10.30 -18.23
N ARG A 242 40.28 -9.56 -18.44
CA ARG A 242 41.10 -9.67 -19.64
C ARG A 242 41.76 -11.05 -19.74
N ASN A 243 42.33 -11.56 -18.65
CA ASN A 243 42.97 -12.88 -18.62
C ASN A 243 41.94 -14.01 -18.84
N ALA A 244 40.70 -13.84 -18.38
CA ALA A 244 39.64 -14.83 -18.63
C ALA A 244 39.20 -14.90 -20.11
N LEU A 245 39.65 -13.97 -20.95
CA LEU A 245 39.29 -13.83 -22.36
C LEU A 245 40.41 -14.24 -23.34
N ASP A 246 41.43 -14.98 -22.89
CA ASP A 246 42.63 -15.29 -23.70
C ASP A 246 42.34 -15.93 -25.09
N ASN A 247 41.18 -16.59 -25.28
CA ASN A 247 40.75 -17.19 -26.55
C ASN A 247 39.63 -16.40 -27.27
N VAL A 248 39.38 -15.16 -26.85
CA VAL A 248 38.31 -14.30 -27.39
C VAL A 248 38.95 -13.07 -28.02
N ILE A 249 38.57 -12.77 -29.26
CA ILE A 249 39.07 -11.59 -29.95
C ILE A 249 38.33 -10.36 -29.43
N LEU A 250 39.06 -9.42 -28.83
CA LEU A 250 38.50 -8.16 -28.35
C LEU A 250 38.44 -7.13 -29.48
N ARG A 251 37.31 -6.42 -29.58
CA ARG A 251 37.06 -5.34 -30.54
C ARG A 251 36.39 -4.16 -29.83
N PRO A 252 36.58 -2.92 -30.30
CA PRO A 252 35.82 -1.78 -29.80
C PRO A 252 34.31 -2.00 -29.97
N TYR A 253 33.49 -1.53 -29.02
CA TYR A 253 32.03 -1.69 -29.02
C TYR A 253 31.36 -1.35 -30.37
N SER A 254 31.74 -0.24 -31.01
CA SER A 254 31.16 0.21 -32.28
C SER A 254 31.65 -0.57 -33.52
N ALA A 255 32.72 -1.35 -33.40
CA ALA A 255 33.32 -2.05 -34.53
C ALA A 255 32.42 -3.18 -35.07
N ILE A 256 31.40 -3.62 -34.31
CA ILE A 256 30.47 -4.67 -34.76
C ILE A 256 29.77 -4.29 -36.06
N PHE A 257 29.39 -3.03 -36.25
CA PHE A 257 28.68 -2.59 -37.44
C PHE A 257 29.55 -2.69 -38.70
N GLU A 258 30.83 -2.32 -38.60
CA GLU A 258 31.80 -2.42 -39.69
C GLU A 258 32.20 -3.88 -39.95
N ASP A 259 32.45 -4.65 -38.89
CA ASP A 259 32.78 -6.07 -39.00
C ASP A 259 31.63 -6.82 -39.71
N LEU A 260 30.37 -6.66 -39.29
CA LEU A 260 29.22 -7.31 -39.92
C LEU A 260 29.07 -6.94 -41.40
N GLN A 261 29.33 -5.68 -41.76
CA GLN A 261 29.33 -5.24 -43.15
C GLN A 261 30.43 -5.95 -43.97
N THR A 262 31.59 -6.18 -43.37
CA THR A 262 32.73 -6.86 -43.99
C THR A 262 32.47 -8.36 -44.16
N TRP A 263 31.85 -9.00 -43.16
CA TRP A 263 31.54 -10.43 -43.19
C TRP A 263 30.39 -10.81 -44.13
N ARG A 264 29.60 -9.83 -44.61
CA ARG A 264 28.48 -10.07 -45.56
C ARG A 264 28.86 -11.00 -46.72
N ALA A 265 29.97 -10.69 -47.41
CA ALA A 265 30.41 -11.47 -48.56
C ALA A 265 30.81 -12.90 -48.20
N GLU A 266 31.31 -13.12 -46.98
CA GLU A 266 31.67 -14.45 -46.50
C GLU A 266 30.44 -15.27 -46.10
N ILE A 267 29.48 -14.66 -45.41
CA ILE A 267 28.19 -15.28 -45.09
C ILE A 267 27.51 -15.72 -46.39
N GLU A 268 27.43 -14.84 -47.38
CA GLU A 268 26.86 -15.15 -48.69
C GLU A 268 27.60 -16.30 -49.39
N LYS A 269 28.94 -16.27 -49.42
CA LYS A 269 29.77 -17.32 -50.03
C LYS A 269 29.61 -18.67 -49.33
N SER A 270 29.38 -18.69 -48.02
CA SER A 270 29.19 -19.93 -47.26
C SER A 270 27.90 -20.66 -47.62
N GLY A 271 26.87 -19.93 -48.08
CA GLY A 271 25.52 -20.44 -48.30
C GLY A 271 24.70 -20.68 -47.01
N GLU A 272 25.31 -20.48 -45.83
CA GLU A 272 24.65 -20.56 -44.53
C GLU A 272 24.07 -19.20 -44.11
N LYS A 273 23.29 -19.17 -43.02
CA LYS A 273 22.68 -17.94 -42.48
C LYS A 273 23.34 -17.52 -41.18
N LEU A 274 23.41 -16.21 -40.97
CA LEU A 274 23.74 -15.62 -39.68
C LEU A 274 22.53 -15.71 -38.75
N LEU A 275 22.68 -16.34 -37.59
CA LEU A 275 21.65 -16.36 -36.57
C LEU A 275 21.59 -15.00 -35.85
N ILE A 276 20.38 -14.54 -35.61
CA ILE A 276 20.07 -13.42 -34.69
C ILE A 276 18.96 -13.86 -33.74
N SER A 277 18.95 -13.26 -32.54
CA SER A 277 17.81 -13.40 -31.61
C SER A 277 16.63 -12.55 -32.10
N ARG A 278 15.42 -12.86 -31.62
CA ARG A 278 14.20 -12.05 -31.88
C ARG A 278 14.29 -10.61 -31.35
N THR A 279 15.21 -10.38 -30.41
CA THR A 279 15.47 -9.07 -29.82
C THR A 279 16.50 -8.28 -30.61
N CYS A 280 17.37 -8.90 -31.42
CA CYS A 280 18.43 -8.22 -32.16
C CYS A 280 17.93 -6.97 -32.91
N ASN A 281 18.62 -5.83 -32.70
CA ASN A 281 18.23 -4.55 -33.29
C ASN A 281 18.32 -4.56 -34.82
N ALA A 282 17.48 -3.73 -35.45
CA ALA A 282 17.40 -3.65 -36.91
C ALA A 282 18.70 -3.12 -37.54
N ALA A 283 19.43 -2.24 -36.86
CA ALA A 283 20.68 -1.65 -37.38
C ALA A 283 21.76 -2.71 -37.65
N LEU A 284 21.90 -3.74 -36.81
CA LEU A 284 22.86 -4.84 -37.04
C LEU A 284 22.48 -5.67 -38.26
N VAL A 285 21.18 -5.93 -38.46
CA VAL A 285 20.69 -6.68 -39.61
C VAL A 285 20.88 -5.91 -40.91
N ASP A 286 20.67 -4.59 -40.90
CA ASP A 286 20.85 -3.73 -42.07
C ASP A 286 22.30 -3.75 -42.61
N ARG A 287 23.31 -3.95 -41.74
CA ARG A 287 24.73 -4.09 -42.17
C ARG A 287 25.00 -5.39 -42.93
N VAL A 288 24.26 -6.45 -42.62
CA VAL A 288 24.46 -7.77 -43.23
C VAL A 288 23.54 -7.95 -44.45
N GLY A 289 22.29 -7.52 -44.35
CA GLY A 289 21.22 -7.81 -45.30
C GLY A 289 20.24 -8.84 -44.73
N ALA A 290 18.94 -8.49 -44.72
CA ALA A 290 17.87 -9.32 -44.17
C ALA A 290 17.77 -10.71 -44.83
N GLU A 291 18.22 -10.82 -46.07
CA GLU A 291 18.27 -12.06 -46.84
C GLU A 291 19.30 -13.06 -46.31
N LEU A 292 20.32 -12.63 -45.59
CA LEU A 292 21.42 -13.46 -45.07
C LEU A 292 21.26 -13.85 -43.60
N VAL A 293 20.23 -13.35 -42.93
CA VAL A 293 19.96 -13.64 -41.51
C VAL A 293 18.82 -14.63 -41.32
N VAL A 294 18.81 -15.28 -40.18
CA VAL A 294 17.67 -16.06 -39.68
C VAL A 294 17.39 -15.68 -38.23
N SER A 295 16.15 -15.28 -37.94
CA SER A 295 15.70 -14.93 -36.58
C SER A 295 15.11 -16.15 -35.89
N ARG A 296 15.66 -16.53 -34.72
CA ARG A 296 15.16 -17.62 -33.86
C ARG A 296 15.34 -17.26 -32.37
N PRO A 297 14.69 -17.98 -31.44
CA PRO A 297 15.05 -17.88 -30.02
C PRO A 297 16.55 -18.09 -29.80
N SER A 298 17.15 -17.34 -28.88
CA SER A 298 18.58 -17.45 -28.64
C SER A 298 18.92 -18.81 -28.00
N PRO A 299 19.91 -19.55 -28.54
CA PRO A 299 20.40 -20.76 -27.89
C PRO A 299 21.07 -20.44 -26.54
N VAL A 300 21.65 -19.24 -26.38
CA VAL A 300 22.28 -18.81 -25.13
C VAL A 300 21.23 -18.53 -24.05
N GLU A 301 20.11 -17.89 -24.43
CA GLU A 301 18.99 -17.64 -23.52
C GLU A 301 18.42 -18.94 -22.93
N LEU A 302 18.22 -19.97 -23.75
CA LEU A 302 17.72 -21.26 -23.29
C LEU A 302 18.73 -22.02 -22.41
N GLU A 303 20.02 -21.97 -22.75
CA GLU A 303 21.07 -22.63 -21.96
C GLU A 303 21.23 -21.99 -20.58
N LYS A 304 21.27 -20.65 -20.49
CA LYS A 304 21.40 -19.95 -19.19
C LYS A 304 20.16 -20.07 -18.32
N ALA A 305 18.98 -20.25 -18.93
CA ALA A 305 17.75 -20.48 -18.21
C ALA A 305 17.78 -21.75 -17.35
N ILE A 306 18.60 -22.76 -17.71
CA ILE A 306 18.76 -24.02 -16.99
C ILE A 306 20.00 -23.97 -16.10
N LYS A 307 19.81 -23.73 -14.81
CA LYS A 307 20.91 -23.44 -13.89
C LYS A 307 21.64 -24.73 -13.55
N ASN A 308 22.96 -24.68 -13.60
CA ASN A 308 23.80 -25.81 -13.24
C ASN A 308 23.85 -25.99 -11.69
N PRO A 309 24.36 -27.12 -11.17
CA PRO A 309 24.36 -27.38 -9.73
C PRO A 309 25.05 -26.31 -8.87
N VAL A 310 26.08 -25.64 -9.38
CA VAL A 310 26.77 -24.55 -8.66
C VAL A 310 25.87 -23.32 -8.58
N GLU A 311 25.29 -22.91 -9.70
CA GLU A 311 24.34 -21.78 -9.76
C GLU A 311 23.11 -22.03 -8.88
N ILE A 312 22.56 -23.24 -8.92
CA ILE A 312 21.41 -23.65 -8.07
C ILE A 312 21.74 -23.55 -6.58
N GLU A 313 22.94 -23.98 -6.19
CA GLU A 313 23.37 -23.88 -4.79
C GLU A 313 23.66 -22.43 -4.38
N GLY A 314 24.20 -21.62 -5.31
CA GLY A 314 24.32 -20.18 -5.14
C GLY A 314 22.97 -19.52 -4.85
N PHE A 315 21.95 -19.82 -5.66
CA PHE A 315 20.58 -19.36 -5.48
C PHE A 315 20.05 -19.68 -4.07
N ARG A 316 20.23 -20.93 -3.60
CA ARG A 316 19.81 -21.31 -2.22
C ARG A 316 20.51 -20.48 -1.15
N LYS A 317 21.81 -20.25 -1.30
CA LYS A 317 22.61 -19.51 -0.32
C LYS A 317 22.26 -18.02 -0.30
N CYS A 318 22.15 -17.38 -1.46
CA CYS A 318 21.81 -15.97 -1.53
C CYS A 318 20.41 -15.68 -1.00
N HIS A 319 19.43 -16.52 -1.29
CA HIS A 319 18.07 -16.36 -0.76
C HIS A 319 17.99 -16.54 0.76
N LEU A 320 18.84 -17.38 1.37
CA LEU A 320 18.93 -17.47 2.83
C LEU A 320 19.52 -16.20 3.46
N ARG A 321 20.57 -15.63 2.86
CA ARG A 321 21.14 -14.35 3.32
C ARG A 321 20.16 -13.20 3.14
N ASP A 322 19.44 -13.17 2.02
CA ASP A 322 18.42 -12.16 1.74
C ASP A 322 17.21 -12.28 2.67
N ALA A 323 16.77 -13.50 2.98
CA ALA A 323 15.74 -13.75 3.97
C ALA A 323 16.11 -13.21 5.35
N ALA A 324 17.37 -13.38 5.78
CA ALA A 324 17.86 -12.81 7.03
C ALA A 324 17.79 -11.26 7.01
N ALA A 325 18.16 -10.61 5.90
CA ALA A 325 18.05 -9.16 5.74
C ALA A 325 16.59 -8.67 5.83
N LEU A 326 15.65 -9.36 5.17
CA LEU A 326 14.21 -9.04 5.22
C LEU A 326 13.61 -9.24 6.61
N ILE A 327 14.01 -10.29 7.32
CA ILE A 327 13.54 -10.54 8.68
C ILE A 327 14.07 -9.47 9.64
N LYS A 328 15.35 -9.09 9.54
CA LYS A 328 15.92 -7.95 10.30
C LYS A 328 15.15 -6.67 10.01
N TYR A 329 14.86 -6.42 8.73
CA TYR A 329 14.09 -5.28 8.28
C TYR A 329 12.67 -5.22 8.86
N PHE A 330 11.87 -6.28 8.71
CA PHE A 330 10.49 -6.27 9.23
C PHE A 330 10.44 -6.21 10.76
N ALA A 331 11.38 -6.86 11.45
CA ALA A 331 11.51 -6.77 12.90
C ALA A 331 11.85 -5.35 13.36
N TRP A 332 12.79 -4.68 12.68
CA TRP A 332 13.13 -3.28 12.91
C TRP A 332 11.94 -2.36 12.63
N LEU A 333 11.30 -2.49 11.47
CA LEU A 333 10.23 -1.59 11.02
C LEU A 333 9.06 -1.64 12.01
N GLU A 334 8.62 -2.84 12.39
CA GLU A 334 7.54 -3.00 13.36
C GLU A 334 7.91 -2.44 14.73
N ASN A 335 9.16 -2.63 15.18
CA ASN A 335 9.62 -2.08 16.45
C ASN A 335 9.63 -0.55 16.46
N GLU A 336 10.15 0.08 15.40
CA GLU A 336 10.19 1.54 15.27
C GLU A 336 8.79 2.15 15.24
N LEU A 337 7.86 1.55 14.47
CA LEU A 337 6.47 2.01 14.41
C LEU A 337 5.78 1.89 15.79
N LYS A 338 6.02 0.80 16.53
CA LYS A 338 5.49 0.63 17.89
C LYS A 338 6.06 1.63 18.88
N ASN A 339 7.30 2.08 18.68
CA ASN A 339 7.95 3.10 19.49
C ASN A 339 7.60 4.54 19.06
N GLY A 340 6.73 4.70 18.07
CA GLY A 340 6.21 5.99 17.63
C GLY A 340 7.11 6.72 16.63
N ALA A 341 8.06 6.03 15.99
CA ALA A 341 8.84 6.59 14.89
C ALA A 341 7.93 6.95 13.71
N VAL A 342 8.25 8.05 13.02
CA VAL A 342 7.52 8.51 11.82
C VAL A 342 8.39 8.24 10.60
N LEU A 343 8.14 7.11 9.95
CA LEU A 343 8.86 6.65 8.76
C LEU A 343 7.98 6.80 7.52
N ASP A 344 8.56 7.21 6.41
CA ASP A 344 7.93 7.10 5.09
C ASP A 344 8.43 5.89 4.30
N GLU A 345 7.77 5.64 3.17
CA GLU A 345 8.08 4.53 2.27
C GLU A 345 9.53 4.54 1.77
N VAL A 346 10.14 5.72 1.58
CA VAL A 346 11.55 5.86 1.19
C VAL A 346 12.45 5.44 2.36
N ASP A 347 12.16 5.90 3.58
CA ASP A 347 12.91 5.48 4.78
C ASP A 347 12.87 3.94 4.95
N GLY A 348 11.71 3.32 4.66
CA GLY A 348 11.55 1.87 4.65
C GLY A 348 12.41 1.17 3.59
N ALA A 349 12.39 1.65 2.35
CA ALA A 349 13.17 1.09 1.25
C ALA A 349 14.69 1.21 1.49
N ASP A 350 15.14 2.40 1.90
CA ASP A 350 16.55 2.67 2.20
C ASP A 350 17.05 1.75 3.33
N LYS A 351 16.25 1.54 4.37
CA LYS A 351 16.64 0.67 5.48
C LYS A 351 16.80 -0.79 5.07
N LEU A 352 15.93 -1.29 4.20
CA LEU A 352 16.07 -2.65 3.68
C LEU A 352 17.34 -2.80 2.84
N ALA A 353 17.66 -1.80 2.02
CA ALA A 353 18.92 -1.78 1.26
C ALA A 353 20.15 -1.78 2.18
N GLU A 354 20.11 -1.08 3.32
CA GLU A 354 21.18 -1.14 4.34
C GLU A 354 21.36 -2.56 4.88
N PHE A 355 20.28 -3.25 5.26
CA PHE A 355 20.37 -4.62 5.76
C PHE A 355 20.93 -5.60 4.72
N ARG A 356 20.53 -5.47 3.45
CA ARG A 356 21.09 -6.29 2.37
C ARG A 356 22.58 -6.06 2.16
N LYS A 357 23.01 -4.80 2.22
CA LYS A 357 24.42 -4.39 2.06
C LYS A 357 25.36 -4.99 3.11
N MET A 358 24.84 -5.37 4.28
CA MET A 358 25.61 -6.06 5.32
C MET A 358 25.87 -7.53 4.99
N GLY A 359 25.11 -8.14 4.07
CA GLY A 359 25.28 -9.53 3.66
C GLY A 359 26.51 -9.74 2.77
N SER A 360 27.15 -10.90 2.89
CA SER A 360 28.25 -11.27 1.99
C SER A 360 27.80 -11.32 0.53
N ASP A 361 28.75 -11.08 -0.36
CA ASP A 361 28.58 -11.20 -1.82
C ASP A 361 27.59 -10.20 -2.44
N PHE A 362 27.00 -9.28 -1.67
CA PHE A 362 26.06 -8.28 -2.17
C PHE A 362 26.72 -7.30 -3.17
N LYS A 363 26.05 -7.03 -4.28
CA LYS A 363 26.51 -6.17 -5.38
C LYS A 363 25.54 -5.05 -5.75
N GLY A 364 24.38 -4.97 -5.13
CA GLY A 364 23.37 -3.95 -5.38
C GLY A 364 21.97 -4.52 -5.30
N LEU A 365 20.95 -3.68 -5.47
CA LEU A 365 19.56 -4.15 -5.58
C LEU A 365 19.35 -4.78 -6.96
N SER A 366 18.43 -5.74 -7.07
CA SER A 366 18.06 -6.36 -8.37
C SER A 366 16.98 -5.59 -9.12
N PHE A 367 16.30 -4.66 -8.44
CA PHE A 367 15.43 -3.61 -8.97
C PHE A 367 15.17 -2.57 -7.86
N GLU A 368 14.60 -1.41 -8.20
CA GLU A 368 14.24 -0.40 -7.20
C GLU A 368 13.13 -0.94 -6.28
N THR A 369 13.32 -0.83 -4.97
CA THR A 369 12.36 -1.38 -3.99
C THR A 369 11.01 -0.69 -4.10
N ILE A 370 9.96 -1.48 -4.31
CA ILE A 370 8.57 -1.07 -4.23
C ILE A 370 8.17 -1.14 -2.75
N SER A 371 8.01 0.02 -2.13
CA SER A 371 7.60 0.17 -0.73
C SER A 371 6.31 0.98 -0.73
N GLY A 372 5.17 0.32 -0.58
CA GLY A 372 3.84 0.91 -0.75
C GLY A 372 2.96 0.74 0.48
N SER A 373 2.57 1.85 1.11
CA SER A 373 1.66 1.90 2.25
C SER A 373 0.24 2.28 1.83
N GLY A 374 -0.76 1.54 2.33
CA GLY A 374 -2.16 1.75 2.00
C GLY A 374 -2.40 1.76 0.49
N ALA A 375 -3.01 2.83 -0.03
CA ALA A 375 -3.36 2.99 -1.43
C ALA A 375 -2.17 2.88 -2.39
N ASN A 376 -0.96 3.24 -1.96
CA ASN A 376 0.24 3.12 -2.80
C ASN A 376 0.59 1.65 -3.09
N GLY A 377 0.24 0.72 -2.20
CA GLY A 377 0.39 -0.71 -2.45
C GLY A 377 -0.45 -1.23 -3.62
N ALA A 378 -1.51 -0.52 -4.02
CA ALA A 378 -2.34 -0.86 -5.19
C ALA A 378 -1.67 -0.49 -6.53
N ILE A 379 -0.63 0.36 -6.51
CA ILE A 379 0.10 0.74 -7.71
C ILE A 379 1.18 -0.32 -7.95
N ILE A 380 0.98 -1.17 -8.96
CA ILE A 380 1.74 -2.42 -9.16
C ILE A 380 3.27 -2.19 -9.15
N HIS A 381 3.75 -1.18 -9.91
CA HIS A 381 5.16 -0.76 -9.95
C HIS A 381 5.33 0.63 -9.29
N TYR A 382 4.86 0.77 -8.04
CA TYR A 382 5.04 1.99 -7.28
C TYR A 382 6.49 2.25 -6.95
N LYS A 383 6.96 3.48 -7.21
CA LYS A 383 8.25 3.97 -6.74
C LYS A 383 8.04 5.07 -5.70
N PRO A 384 8.45 4.88 -4.45
CA PRO A 384 8.36 5.93 -3.45
C PRO A 384 9.40 7.03 -3.73
N GLU A 385 8.97 8.28 -3.70
CA GLU A 385 9.86 9.43 -3.92
C GLU A 385 9.53 10.57 -2.94
N LYS A 386 10.57 11.17 -2.34
CA LYS A 386 10.41 12.36 -1.51
C LYS A 386 10.16 13.60 -2.38
N PRO A 387 9.34 14.57 -1.94
CA PRO A 387 8.68 14.63 -0.62
C PRO A 387 7.28 13.99 -0.56
N SER A 388 6.84 13.28 -1.61
CA SER A 388 5.46 12.76 -1.74
C SER A 388 5.22 11.37 -1.13
N ALA A 389 6.28 10.67 -0.69
CA ALA A 389 6.19 9.35 -0.09
C ALA A 389 5.20 9.31 1.10
N ALA A 390 4.32 8.32 1.12
CA ALA A 390 3.36 8.14 2.20
C ALA A 390 4.06 7.67 3.48
N LYS A 391 3.42 7.94 4.63
CA LYS A 391 3.90 7.41 5.91
C LYS A 391 3.52 5.94 6.03
N ILE A 392 4.45 5.12 6.52
CA ILE A 392 4.16 3.74 6.88
C ILE A 392 3.47 3.76 8.24
N THR A 393 2.28 3.19 8.34
CA THR A 393 1.49 3.21 9.58
C THR A 393 1.12 1.80 10.06
N MET A 394 0.63 1.73 11.30
CA MET A 394 0.18 0.47 11.90
C MET A 394 -1.22 0.04 11.43
N ASP A 395 -2.03 0.98 10.95
CA ASP A 395 -3.44 0.80 10.60
C ASP A 395 -3.70 0.60 9.10
N GLN A 396 -2.63 0.48 8.30
CA GLN A 396 -2.71 0.24 6.86
C GLN A 396 -1.88 -0.99 6.48
N MET A 397 -2.26 -1.63 5.37
CA MET A 397 -1.39 -2.63 4.72
C MET A 397 -0.11 -1.98 4.21
N TYR A 398 0.97 -2.75 4.26
CA TYR A 398 2.27 -2.37 3.72
C TYR A 398 2.77 -3.48 2.80
N LEU A 399 2.96 -3.16 1.52
CA LEU A 399 3.53 -4.03 0.51
C LEU A 399 4.99 -3.64 0.30
N CYS A 400 5.88 -4.61 0.45
CA CYS A 400 7.31 -4.45 0.20
C CYS A 400 7.74 -5.51 -0.81
N ASP A 401 8.07 -5.08 -2.02
CA ASP A 401 8.65 -5.90 -3.08
C ASP A 401 10.05 -5.40 -3.41
N SER A 402 11.01 -6.31 -3.36
CA SER A 402 12.41 -5.94 -3.35
C SER A 402 13.33 -7.15 -3.57
N GLY A 403 14.50 -6.91 -4.13
CA GLY A 403 15.51 -7.97 -4.32
C GLY A 403 16.95 -7.45 -4.31
N GLY A 404 17.90 -8.39 -4.28
CA GLY A 404 19.34 -8.12 -4.25
C GLY A 404 20.09 -8.90 -5.32
N GLN A 405 21.16 -8.29 -5.84
CA GLN A 405 22.19 -8.94 -6.63
C GLN A 405 23.31 -9.41 -5.72
N TYR A 406 23.68 -10.68 -5.84
CA TYR A 406 24.79 -11.31 -5.14
C TYR A 406 25.69 -12.03 -6.14
N LEU A 407 27.00 -12.18 -5.85
CA LEU A 407 27.91 -12.92 -6.75
C LEU A 407 27.41 -14.35 -7.08
N ASP A 408 26.67 -14.96 -6.17
CA ASP A 408 26.10 -16.31 -6.26
C ASP A 408 24.59 -16.34 -6.58
N GLY A 409 23.97 -15.23 -7.00
CA GLY A 409 22.58 -15.27 -7.48
C GLY A 409 21.84 -13.94 -7.38
N THR A 410 20.57 -13.95 -7.81
CA THR A 410 19.68 -12.78 -7.79
C THR A 410 18.45 -13.13 -6.97
N THR A 411 17.97 -12.23 -6.11
CA THR A 411 16.75 -12.45 -5.33
C THR A 411 15.60 -11.56 -5.81
N ASP A 412 14.39 -12.04 -5.58
CA ASP A 412 13.14 -11.33 -5.84
C ASP A 412 12.08 -11.82 -4.84
N VAL A 413 11.46 -10.89 -4.10
CA VAL A 413 10.57 -11.24 -3.00
C VAL A 413 9.68 -10.08 -2.59
N THR A 414 8.39 -10.31 -2.80
CA THR A 414 7.32 -9.51 -2.20
C THR A 414 6.75 -10.13 -0.93
N ARG A 415 6.62 -9.30 0.12
CA ARG A 415 5.75 -9.55 1.27
C ARG A 415 4.78 -8.40 1.47
N THR A 416 3.54 -8.77 1.75
CA THR A 416 2.50 -7.83 2.18
C THR A 416 2.17 -8.11 3.66
N VAL A 417 2.25 -7.08 4.50
CA VAL A 417 2.07 -7.16 5.95
C VAL A 417 1.05 -6.12 6.44
N HIS A 418 0.55 -6.31 7.66
CA HIS A 418 -0.25 -5.32 8.36
C HIS A 418 0.19 -5.32 9.83
N PHE A 419 0.68 -4.19 10.36
CA PHE A 419 1.29 -4.16 11.69
C PHE A 419 0.28 -4.00 12.85
N GLY A 420 -0.97 -3.61 12.53
CA GLY A 420 -2.10 -3.52 13.46
C GLY A 420 -3.17 -4.59 13.20
N THR A 421 -4.44 -4.17 13.14
CA THR A 421 -5.59 -5.08 12.91
C THR A 421 -6.15 -4.90 11.50
N PRO A 422 -6.01 -5.89 10.60
CA PRO A 422 -6.57 -5.82 9.26
C PRO A 422 -8.10 -5.97 9.26
N THR A 423 -8.74 -5.39 8.26
CA THR A 423 -10.17 -5.51 7.96
C THR A 423 -10.53 -6.87 7.36
N ASP A 424 -11.81 -7.25 7.41
CA ASP A 424 -12.26 -8.53 6.82
C ASP A 424 -12.00 -8.61 5.31
N GLU A 425 -12.10 -7.48 4.59
CA GLU A 425 -11.86 -7.43 3.15
C GLU A 425 -10.38 -7.57 2.78
N GLU A 426 -9.48 -6.93 3.53
CA GLU A 426 -8.03 -7.12 3.39
C GLU A 426 -7.65 -8.58 3.62
N LYS A 427 -8.26 -9.22 4.63
CA LYS A 427 -8.02 -10.63 4.94
C LYS A 427 -8.55 -11.56 3.85
N GLU A 428 -9.75 -11.32 3.33
CA GLU A 428 -10.31 -12.12 2.24
C GLU A 428 -9.42 -12.03 0.99
N CYS A 429 -9.08 -10.81 0.54
CA CYS A 429 -8.26 -10.59 -0.64
C CYS A 429 -6.87 -11.24 -0.47
N PHE A 430 -6.22 -11.03 0.68
CA PHE A 430 -4.91 -11.60 0.96
C PHE A 430 -4.93 -13.12 0.95
N THR A 431 -5.97 -13.71 1.54
CA THR A 431 -6.09 -15.16 1.64
C THR A 431 -6.36 -15.79 0.26
N ARG A 432 -7.11 -15.12 -0.62
CA ARG A 432 -7.31 -15.60 -2.00
C ARG A 432 -6.01 -15.59 -2.81
N VAL A 433 -5.22 -14.52 -2.68
CA VAL A 433 -3.87 -14.46 -3.27
C VAL A 433 -2.99 -15.59 -2.72
N LEU A 434 -3.00 -15.80 -1.40
CA LEU A 434 -2.24 -16.87 -0.76
C LEU A 434 -2.67 -18.27 -1.24
N ILE A 435 -3.97 -18.53 -1.39
CA ILE A 435 -4.46 -19.80 -1.93
C ILE A 435 -3.93 -20.04 -3.34
N GLY A 436 -3.94 -19.00 -4.19
CA GLY A 436 -3.34 -19.07 -5.54
C GLY A 436 -1.84 -19.36 -5.49
N HIS A 437 -1.10 -18.68 -4.61
CA HIS A 437 0.33 -18.89 -4.39
C HIS A 437 0.62 -20.34 -3.96
N ILE A 438 -0.14 -20.87 -3.00
CA ILE A 438 -0.02 -22.24 -2.48
C ILE A 438 -0.34 -23.27 -3.57
N ALA A 439 -1.37 -23.01 -4.38
CA ALA A 439 -1.76 -23.91 -5.47
C ALA A 439 -0.60 -24.12 -6.46
N LEU A 440 0.11 -23.05 -6.80
CA LEU A 440 1.27 -23.11 -7.69
C LEU A 440 2.50 -23.71 -7.01
N ASP A 441 2.79 -23.35 -5.76
CA ASP A 441 3.94 -23.86 -5.00
C ASP A 441 3.90 -25.39 -4.83
N ARG A 442 2.69 -25.98 -4.77
CA ARG A 442 2.47 -27.41 -4.51
C ARG A 442 2.22 -28.25 -5.76
N VAL A 443 2.12 -27.64 -6.93
CA VAL A 443 1.71 -28.35 -8.15
C VAL A 443 2.76 -29.39 -8.56
N VAL A 444 2.28 -30.57 -8.97
CA VAL A 444 3.08 -31.62 -9.60
C VAL A 444 2.51 -31.83 -11.00
N PHE A 445 3.34 -31.70 -12.03
CA PHE A 445 2.90 -31.59 -13.42
C PHE A 445 3.81 -32.40 -14.36
N PRO A 446 3.30 -32.92 -15.50
CA PRO A 446 4.12 -33.69 -16.42
C PRO A 446 5.15 -32.80 -17.14
N THR A 447 6.28 -33.39 -17.53
CA THR A 447 7.20 -32.76 -18.49
C THR A 447 6.46 -32.38 -19.78
N GLY A 448 6.81 -31.25 -20.38
CA GLY A 448 6.10 -30.69 -21.53
C GLY A 448 5.09 -29.60 -21.18
N THR A 449 4.79 -29.42 -19.89
CA THR A 449 3.95 -28.32 -19.40
C THR A 449 4.67 -26.98 -19.53
N THR A 450 3.94 -25.95 -19.96
CA THR A 450 4.41 -24.56 -20.06
C THR A 450 3.82 -23.72 -18.93
N GLY A 451 4.39 -22.56 -18.64
CA GLY A 451 3.83 -21.69 -17.59
C GLY A 451 2.48 -21.09 -17.95
N PHE A 452 2.14 -20.98 -19.23
CA PHE A 452 0.78 -20.62 -19.68
C PHE A 452 -0.29 -21.57 -19.10
N MET A 453 0.01 -22.86 -19.00
CA MET A 453 -0.94 -23.86 -18.46
C MET A 453 -1.07 -23.80 -16.93
N LEU A 454 -0.09 -23.20 -16.23
CA LEU A 454 -0.05 -23.15 -14.77
C LEU A 454 -0.58 -21.82 -14.20
N ASP A 455 -0.58 -20.74 -14.98
CA ASP A 455 -1.00 -19.39 -14.56
C ASP A 455 -2.41 -19.37 -13.94
N CYS A 456 -3.34 -20.16 -14.49
CA CYS A 456 -4.72 -20.19 -13.98
C CYS A 456 -4.84 -20.73 -12.54
N LEU A 457 -3.88 -21.53 -12.07
CA LEU A 457 -3.88 -22.05 -10.69
C LEU A 457 -3.80 -20.90 -9.69
N ALA A 458 -2.96 -19.90 -9.98
CA ALA A 458 -2.75 -18.74 -9.13
C ALA A 458 -3.92 -17.72 -9.17
N ARG A 459 -4.78 -17.79 -10.20
CA ARG A 459 -5.93 -16.88 -10.38
C ARG A 459 -7.26 -17.43 -9.88
N SER A 460 -7.40 -18.76 -9.89
CA SER A 460 -8.67 -19.46 -9.64
C SER A 460 -9.45 -18.93 -8.41
N SER A 461 -8.79 -18.83 -7.26
CA SER A 461 -9.41 -18.35 -6.00
C SER A 461 -9.85 -16.88 -6.04
N LEU A 462 -9.17 -16.03 -6.82
CA LEU A 462 -9.56 -14.63 -7.04
C LEU A 462 -10.78 -14.55 -7.97
N TRP A 463 -10.78 -15.33 -9.05
CA TRP A 463 -11.90 -15.36 -10.01
C TRP A 463 -13.21 -15.82 -9.38
N GLU A 464 -13.16 -16.74 -8.41
CA GLU A 464 -14.34 -17.14 -7.63
C GLU A 464 -15.01 -15.97 -6.88
N ALA A 465 -14.26 -14.91 -6.57
CA ALA A 465 -14.75 -13.67 -5.97
C ALA A 465 -14.93 -12.52 -6.97
N GLY A 466 -14.74 -12.74 -8.27
CA GLY A 466 -14.77 -11.69 -9.27
C GLY A 466 -13.58 -10.71 -9.20
N LEU A 467 -12.46 -11.15 -8.63
CA LEU A 467 -11.21 -10.40 -8.53
C LEU A 467 -10.18 -10.94 -9.54
N ASP A 468 -9.18 -10.13 -9.89
CA ASP A 468 -8.04 -10.53 -10.75
C ASP A 468 -6.84 -9.59 -10.54
N TYR A 469 -5.71 -9.86 -11.20
CA TYR A 469 -4.53 -9.00 -11.26
C TYR A 469 -3.97 -8.87 -12.69
N ARG A 470 -3.41 -7.70 -13.00
CA ARG A 470 -3.10 -7.28 -14.39
C ARG A 470 -1.64 -7.52 -14.81
N HIS A 471 -0.99 -8.53 -14.26
CA HIS A 471 0.37 -8.96 -14.64
C HIS A 471 0.45 -10.49 -14.71
N GLY A 472 1.57 -11.04 -15.22
CA GLY A 472 1.83 -12.48 -15.21
C GLY A 472 1.97 -13.02 -13.78
N THR A 473 1.79 -14.33 -13.60
CA THR A 473 1.97 -15.00 -12.30
C THR A 473 3.45 -15.13 -11.89
N GLY A 474 4.37 -15.10 -12.85
CA GLY A 474 5.81 -15.08 -12.56
C GLY A 474 6.69 -15.06 -13.80
N HIS A 475 7.98 -14.81 -13.60
CA HIS A 475 9.04 -14.73 -14.62
C HIS A 475 10.27 -15.53 -14.20
N GLY A 476 11.14 -15.89 -15.14
CA GLY A 476 12.43 -16.49 -14.79
C GLY A 476 13.35 -15.48 -14.08
N VAL A 477 14.35 -15.98 -13.36
CA VAL A 477 15.32 -15.16 -12.60
C VAL A 477 16.75 -15.56 -12.95
N GLY A 478 17.59 -14.61 -13.38
CA GLY A 478 18.97 -14.87 -13.80
C GLY A 478 19.94 -15.05 -12.63
N HIS A 479 21.01 -15.82 -12.83
CA HIS A 479 22.06 -16.01 -11.81
C HIS A 479 23.07 -14.85 -11.83
N PHE A 480 22.92 -13.94 -10.86
CA PHE A 480 23.65 -12.67 -10.82
C PHE A 480 23.55 -11.93 -12.15
N LEU A 481 22.33 -11.78 -12.66
CA LEU A 481 21.96 -11.25 -13.98
C LEU A 481 20.61 -10.53 -13.82
N ASN A 482 19.86 -10.33 -14.91
CA ASN A 482 18.54 -9.72 -14.85
C ASN A 482 17.62 -10.48 -13.88
N VAL A 483 16.89 -9.74 -13.06
CA VAL A 483 15.85 -10.30 -12.19
C VAL A 483 14.69 -10.87 -13.02
N HIS A 484 14.38 -10.23 -14.14
CA HIS A 484 13.49 -10.76 -15.16
C HIS A 484 14.31 -11.44 -16.27
N GLU A 485 14.32 -12.76 -16.27
CA GLU A 485 15.05 -13.58 -17.23
C GLU A 485 14.11 -14.51 -18.00
N GLY A 486 14.19 -14.45 -19.33
CA GLY A 486 13.53 -15.40 -20.23
C GLY A 486 14.33 -16.70 -20.44
N PRO A 487 13.76 -17.66 -21.18
CA PRO A 487 12.51 -17.52 -21.93
C PRO A 487 11.29 -18.11 -21.18
N GLN A 488 11.51 -18.87 -20.10
CA GLN A 488 10.43 -19.42 -19.25
C GLN A 488 9.77 -18.33 -18.40
N ASN A 489 8.45 -18.40 -18.27
CA ASN A 489 7.66 -17.55 -17.39
C ASN A 489 6.28 -18.21 -17.15
N ILE A 490 5.52 -17.71 -16.19
CA ILE A 490 4.15 -18.16 -15.86
C ILE A 490 3.22 -16.98 -16.12
N SER A 491 2.51 -16.99 -17.25
CA SER A 491 1.63 -15.89 -17.63
C SER A 491 0.51 -16.35 -18.55
N PHE A 492 -0.63 -15.67 -18.47
CA PHE A 492 -1.79 -15.82 -19.36
C PHE A 492 -1.53 -15.36 -20.81
N HIS A 493 -0.36 -14.76 -21.10
CA HIS A 493 -0.02 -14.38 -22.46
C HIS A 493 0.29 -15.62 -23.31
N ILE A 494 -0.30 -15.72 -24.51
CA ILE A 494 -0.15 -16.91 -25.38
C ILE A 494 1.32 -17.25 -25.72
N ARG A 495 2.22 -16.24 -25.75
CA ARG A 495 3.66 -16.42 -25.97
C ARG A 495 4.33 -17.27 -24.87
N SER A 496 3.76 -17.28 -23.66
CA SER A 496 4.21 -18.10 -22.54
C SER A 496 3.96 -19.59 -22.74
N ASN A 497 3.28 -19.96 -23.84
CA ASN A 497 3.09 -21.34 -24.25
C ASN A 497 4.20 -21.87 -25.19
N GLU A 498 5.24 -21.08 -25.46
CA GLU A 498 6.34 -21.48 -26.35
C GLU A 498 7.44 -22.30 -25.63
N VAL A 499 7.58 -22.14 -24.31
CA VAL A 499 8.68 -22.72 -23.53
C VAL A 499 8.16 -23.68 -22.47
N GLN A 500 8.66 -24.91 -22.51
CA GLN A 500 8.37 -25.95 -21.53
C GLN A 500 9.30 -25.81 -20.32
N PHE A 501 8.78 -26.07 -19.13
CA PHE A 501 9.60 -26.13 -17.93
C PHE A 501 10.56 -27.32 -17.95
N LYS A 502 11.79 -27.08 -17.48
CA LYS A 502 12.85 -28.07 -17.34
C LYS A 502 13.47 -27.99 -15.94
N PRO A 503 13.93 -29.11 -15.36
CA PRO A 503 14.69 -29.09 -14.11
C PRO A 503 15.85 -28.10 -14.16
N GLY A 504 16.08 -27.37 -13.07
CA GLY A 504 17.11 -26.34 -12.98
C GLY A 504 16.67 -24.95 -13.45
N MET A 505 15.49 -24.80 -14.05
CA MET A 505 14.92 -23.47 -14.28
C MET A 505 14.50 -22.81 -12.97
N THR A 506 14.74 -21.51 -12.86
CA THR A 506 14.24 -20.64 -11.79
C THR A 506 13.05 -19.83 -12.31
N VAL A 507 12.07 -19.58 -11.45
CA VAL A 507 10.87 -18.80 -11.78
C VAL A 507 10.23 -18.20 -10.51
N THR A 508 9.66 -17.01 -10.57
CA THR A 508 8.86 -16.44 -9.47
C THR A 508 7.45 -17.04 -9.43
N ASN A 509 6.83 -16.97 -8.26
CA ASN A 509 5.41 -17.26 -8.00
C ASN A 509 4.84 -16.08 -7.21
N GLU A 510 4.25 -15.12 -7.90
CA GLU A 510 3.94 -13.78 -7.40
C GLU A 510 2.49 -13.30 -7.67
N PRO A 511 1.44 -14.11 -7.40
CA PRO A 511 0.08 -13.63 -7.56
C PRO A 511 -0.18 -12.38 -6.70
N GLY A 512 -1.12 -11.55 -7.17
CA GLY A 512 -1.50 -10.32 -6.48
C GLY A 512 -2.97 -9.99 -6.56
N CYS A 513 -3.37 -8.91 -5.90
CA CYS A 513 -4.69 -8.30 -5.99
C CYS A 513 -4.55 -6.81 -5.61
N TYR A 514 -5.03 -5.92 -6.47
CA TYR A 514 -4.82 -4.48 -6.32
C TYR A 514 -6.17 -3.77 -6.40
N LEU A 515 -6.59 -3.15 -5.29
CA LEU A 515 -7.80 -2.35 -5.22
C LEU A 515 -7.42 -0.88 -5.20
N ASP A 516 -7.65 -0.20 -6.34
CA ASP A 516 -7.30 1.20 -6.56
C ASP A 516 -7.77 2.09 -5.40
N ASP A 517 -6.93 3.06 -5.01
CA ASP A 517 -7.14 4.00 -3.90
C ASP A 517 -7.31 3.37 -2.50
N ARG A 518 -7.01 2.06 -2.35
CA ARG A 518 -7.23 1.32 -1.10
C ARG A 518 -5.99 0.60 -0.59
N PHE A 519 -5.66 -0.54 -1.19
CA PHE A 519 -4.52 -1.39 -0.83
C PHE A 519 -4.18 -2.33 -1.98
N GLY A 520 -2.96 -2.86 -1.97
CA GLY A 520 -2.57 -3.95 -2.85
C GLY A 520 -1.86 -5.05 -2.08
N ILE A 521 -1.92 -6.24 -2.66
CA ILE A 521 -1.35 -7.46 -2.13
C ILE A 521 -0.54 -8.11 -3.25
N ARG A 522 0.66 -8.56 -2.91
CA ARG A 522 1.43 -9.53 -3.68
C ARG A 522 2.18 -10.45 -2.71
N ILE A 523 2.24 -11.73 -3.05
CA ILE A 523 2.95 -12.75 -2.27
C ILE A 523 3.86 -13.49 -3.23
N GLU A 524 5.16 -13.29 -3.06
CA GLU A 524 6.13 -13.74 -4.05
C GLU A 524 7.26 -14.56 -3.45
N ASN A 525 7.58 -15.66 -4.12
CA ASN A 525 8.75 -16.48 -3.86
C ASN A 525 9.41 -16.88 -5.17
N VAL A 526 10.74 -16.99 -5.17
CA VAL A 526 11.49 -17.69 -6.23
C VAL A 526 11.43 -19.21 -6.00
N LEU A 527 11.17 -19.92 -7.09
CA LEU A 527 11.06 -21.38 -7.19
C LEU A 527 12.14 -21.93 -8.12
N ILE A 528 12.59 -23.17 -7.85
CA ILE A 528 13.43 -23.98 -8.73
C ILE A 528 12.62 -25.17 -9.23
N VAL A 529 12.56 -25.39 -10.54
CA VAL A 529 11.95 -26.57 -11.15
C VAL A 529 12.81 -27.81 -10.85
N LYS A 530 12.17 -28.88 -10.38
CA LYS A 530 12.81 -30.17 -10.09
C LYS A 530 12.02 -31.34 -10.66
N ASP A 531 12.70 -32.47 -10.82
CA ASP A 531 12.02 -33.75 -11.02
C ASP A 531 11.18 -34.12 -9.78
N ALA A 532 9.95 -34.56 -10.02
CA ALA A 532 9.03 -35.02 -8.98
C ALA A 532 8.95 -36.54 -8.95
N ASN A 533 9.02 -37.10 -7.74
CA ASN A 533 8.78 -38.53 -7.51
C ASN A 533 7.28 -38.78 -7.32
N THR A 534 6.65 -39.39 -8.32
CA THR A 534 5.22 -39.73 -8.30
C THR A 534 5.01 -41.22 -7.97
N LYS A 535 3.89 -41.54 -7.30
CA LYS A 535 3.54 -42.94 -6.96
C LYS A 535 3.29 -43.80 -8.19
N ASN A 536 2.76 -43.20 -9.24
CA ASN A 536 2.43 -43.85 -10.50
C ASN A 536 3.27 -43.25 -11.63
N ASN A 537 3.41 -44.00 -12.71
CA ASN A 537 4.02 -43.55 -13.96
C ASN A 537 3.05 -43.80 -15.12
N PHE A 538 2.36 -42.75 -15.56
CA PHE A 538 1.42 -42.83 -16.68
C PHE A 538 2.18 -42.71 -18.00
N SER A 539 2.22 -43.81 -18.77
CA SER A 539 2.84 -43.88 -20.10
C SER A 539 4.33 -43.50 -20.16
N GLY A 540 5.07 -43.70 -19.07
CA GLY A 540 6.51 -43.39 -19.02
C GLY A 540 6.84 -41.90 -18.86
N VAL A 541 5.84 -41.04 -18.71
CA VAL A 541 6.04 -39.57 -18.63
C VAL A 541 6.61 -39.20 -17.26
N LYS A 542 7.70 -38.42 -17.26
CA LYS A 542 8.27 -37.84 -16.04
C LYS A 542 7.43 -36.66 -15.55
N PHE A 543 7.46 -36.44 -14.25
CA PHE A 543 6.77 -35.31 -13.62
C PHE A 543 7.79 -34.36 -12.99
N LEU A 544 7.39 -33.11 -12.87
CA LEU A 544 8.12 -32.00 -12.31
C LEU A 544 7.34 -31.40 -11.14
N ASN A 545 8.03 -30.72 -10.25
CA ASN A 545 7.47 -29.86 -9.21
C ASN A 545 8.41 -28.67 -8.96
N PHE A 546 8.07 -27.85 -7.97
CA PHE A 546 8.88 -26.71 -7.55
C PHE A 546 9.54 -26.94 -6.18
N GLU A 547 10.78 -26.47 -6.03
CA GLU A 547 11.43 -26.18 -4.75
C GLU A 547 11.34 -24.68 -4.48
N ASN A 548 10.71 -24.31 -3.38
CA ASN A 548 10.75 -22.94 -2.89
C ASN A 548 12.08 -22.64 -2.18
N ILE A 549 12.75 -21.55 -2.56
CA ILE A 549 14.02 -21.11 -1.95
C ILE A 549 13.92 -19.80 -1.16
N THR A 550 12.78 -19.11 -1.22
CA THR A 550 12.56 -17.85 -0.51
C THR A 550 12.05 -18.12 0.91
N MET A 551 12.87 -17.84 1.93
CA MET A 551 12.62 -18.29 3.32
C MET A 551 12.14 -17.16 4.24
N VAL A 552 11.19 -16.35 3.78
CA VAL A 552 10.60 -15.24 4.55
C VAL A 552 9.17 -15.60 4.98
N PRO A 553 8.79 -15.48 6.28
CA PRO A 553 7.43 -15.76 6.74
C PRO A 553 6.35 -14.95 6.00
N ILE A 554 5.13 -15.47 6.01
CA ILE A 554 3.93 -14.85 5.42
C ILE A 554 3.00 -14.44 6.56
N ALA A 555 2.50 -13.20 6.53
CA ALA A 555 1.74 -12.60 7.62
C ALA A 555 0.46 -13.38 7.96
N THR A 556 0.43 -13.99 9.15
CA THR A 556 -0.69 -14.86 9.58
C THR A 556 -1.92 -14.09 10.04
N ASN A 557 -1.77 -12.83 10.48
CA ASN A 557 -2.89 -11.98 10.89
C ASN A 557 -3.79 -11.56 9.71
N LEU A 558 -3.26 -11.57 8.48
CA LEU A 558 -3.99 -11.32 7.24
C LEU A 558 -4.75 -12.56 6.71
N MET A 559 -4.61 -13.72 7.34
CA MET A 559 -5.26 -14.95 6.86
C MET A 559 -6.69 -15.10 7.40
N ASP A 560 -7.65 -15.34 6.51
CA ASP A 560 -8.99 -15.85 6.84
C ASP A 560 -9.02 -17.37 6.72
N LEU A 561 -8.78 -18.04 7.84
CA LEU A 561 -8.75 -19.49 7.93
C LEU A 561 -10.07 -20.19 7.55
N LYS A 562 -11.18 -19.44 7.42
CA LYS A 562 -12.49 -19.99 7.02
C LYS A 562 -12.52 -20.44 5.56
N ILE A 563 -11.78 -19.75 4.68
CA ILE A 563 -11.77 -20.04 3.24
C ILE A 563 -10.56 -20.88 2.81
N MET A 564 -9.59 -21.09 3.69
CA MET A 564 -8.47 -22.00 3.45
C MET A 564 -8.89 -23.46 3.63
N THR A 565 -8.26 -24.39 2.92
CA THR A 565 -8.39 -25.85 3.18
C THR A 565 -7.42 -26.28 4.28
N ASP A 566 -7.58 -27.50 4.81
CA ASP A 566 -6.66 -28.02 5.84
C ASP A 566 -5.24 -28.19 5.28
N ARG A 567 -5.16 -28.52 3.99
CA ARG A 567 -3.90 -28.64 3.26
C ARG A 567 -3.19 -27.30 3.08
N ASP A 568 -3.92 -26.20 2.95
CA ASP A 568 -3.32 -24.87 2.84
C ASP A 568 -2.73 -24.45 4.19
N VAL A 569 -3.43 -24.76 5.28
CA VAL A 569 -2.96 -24.52 6.66
C VAL A 569 -1.72 -25.37 6.98
N GLU A 570 -1.71 -26.63 6.57
CA GLU A 570 -0.55 -27.51 6.68
C GLU A 570 0.65 -26.95 5.92
N TRP A 571 0.46 -26.53 4.67
CA TRP A 571 1.52 -25.91 3.87
C TRP A 571 2.12 -24.67 4.54
N VAL A 572 1.28 -23.76 5.06
CA VAL A 572 1.76 -22.55 5.76
C VAL A 572 2.62 -22.93 6.96
N ASN A 573 2.16 -23.89 7.77
CA ASN A 573 2.89 -24.35 8.95
C ASN A 573 4.23 -25.00 8.59
N GLU A 574 4.26 -25.84 7.54
CA GLU A 574 5.49 -26.45 7.05
C GLU A 574 6.47 -25.42 6.50
N PHE A 575 5.98 -24.47 5.70
CA PHE A 575 6.78 -23.38 5.14
C PHE A 575 7.38 -22.51 6.25
N HIS A 576 6.58 -22.11 7.24
CA HIS A 576 7.03 -21.33 8.40
C HIS A 576 8.03 -22.09 9.27
N SER A 577 7.83 -23.40 9.47
CA SER A 577 8.81 -24.24 10.18
C SER A 577 10.16 -24.24 9.46
N LYS A 578 10.18 -24.33 8.12
CA LYS A 578 11.41 -24.25 7.33
C LYS A 578 12.07 -22.87 7.41
N CYS A 579 11.29 -21.79 7.38
CA CYS A 579 11.80 -20.43 7.57
C CYS A 579 12.50 -20.29 8.93
N LEU A 580 11.84 -20.76 9.99
CA LEU A 580 12.40 -20.72 11.34
C LEU A 580 13.70 -21.53 11.43
N GLU A 581 13.69 -22.78 10.96
CA GLU A 581 14.84 -23.68 11.02
C GLU A 581 16.04 -23.12 10.27
N ARG A 582 15.84 -22.69 9.01
CA ARG A 582 16.95 -22.33 8.12
C ARG A 582 17.51 -20.94 8.35
N VAL A 583 16.69 -19.99 8.79
CA VAL A 583 17.13 -18.59 8.93
C VAL A 583 17.57 -18.25 10.36
N SER A 584 17.08 -18.95 11.40
CA SER A 584 17.50 -18.70 12.79
C SER A 584 19.02 -18.67 13.00
N PRO A 585 19.84 -19.55 12.40
CA PRO A 585 21.30 -19.50 12.55
C PRO A 585 21.94 -18.19 12.05
N LEU A 586 21.35 -17.55 11.05
CA LEU A 586 21.84 -16.29 10.46
C LEU A 586 21.41 -15.04 11.27
N LEU A 587 20.54 -15.23 12.26
CA LEU A 587 20.01 -14.18 13.14
C LEU A 587 20.46 -14.34 14.59
N ALA A 588 21.45 -15.21 14.85
CA ALA A 588 21.88 -15.54 16.21
C ALA A 588 22.42 -14.32 16.99
N ASP A 589 22.90 -13.30 16.27
CA ASP A 589 23.41 -12.03 16.81
C ASP A 589 22.35 -10.92 16.92
N ASP A 590 21.12 -11.15 16.44
CA ASP A 590 20.04 -10.18 16.40
C ASP A 590 18.80 -10.72 17.13
N ALA A 591 18.73 -10.45 18.44
CA ALA A 591 17.67 -10.93 19.31
C ALA A 591 16.28 -10.44 18.87
N LEU A 592 16.18 -9.20 18.35
CA LEU A 592 14.93 -8.62 17.89
C LEU A 592 14.40 -9.38 16.66
N ALA A 593 15.27 -9.59 15.67
CA ALA A 593 14.93 -10.33 14.46
C ALA A 593 14.58 -11.80 14.75
N LEU A 594 15.31 -12.46 15.65
CA LEU A 594 15.06 -13.84 16.03
C LEU A 594 13.74 -14.02 16.79
N GLU A 595 13.40 -13.10 17.70
CA GLU A 595 12.11 -13.11 18.40
C GLU A 595 10.95 -12.87 17.43
N TRP A 596 11.12 -11.90 16.52
CA TRP A 596 10.15 -11.64 15.45
C TRP A 596 9.92 -12.88 14.58
N LEU A 597 10.99 -13.53 14.12
CA LEU A 597 10.89 -14.76 13.31
C LEU A 597 10.11 -15.86 14.05
N ARG A 598 10.43 -16.11 15.31
CA ARG A 598 9.74 -17.11 16.15
C ARG A 598 8.26 -16.80 16.34
N ARG A 599 7.88 -15.52 16.39
CA ARG A 599 6.49 -15.10 16.52
C ARG A 599 5.72 -15.27 15.22
N GLU A 600 6.30 -14.84 14.10
CA GLU A 600 5.66 -14.88 12.78
C GLU A 600 5.58 -16.29 12.17
N THR A 601 6.34 -17.25 12.71
CA THR A 601 6.34 -18.65 12.27
C THR A 601 5.55 -19.57 13.20
N ARG A 602 4.74 -19.02 14.12
CA ARG A 602 3.90 -19.85 15.00
C ARG A 602 2.85 -20.61 14.18
N PRO A 603 2.65 -21.91 14.44
CA PRO A 603 1.66 -22.69 13.71
C PRO A 603 0.24 -22.12 13.84
N ILE A 604 -0.44 -21.96 12.71
CA ILE A 604 -1.85 -21.63 12.63
C ILE A 604 -2.71 -22.90 12.70
N ARG A 605 -3.91 -22.78 13.28
CA ARG A 605 -4.87 -23.87 13.39
C ARG A 605 -6.26 -23.35 13.07
N LYS A 606 -7.00 -24.08 12.25
CA LYS A 606 -8.44 -23.83 12.13
C LYS A 606 -9.11 -24.11 13.46
N ALA A 607 -10.06 -23.25 13.82
CA ALA A 607 -10.94 -23.56 14.93
C ALA A 607 -11.64 -24.89 14.63
N VAL A 608 -11.39 -25.92 15.45
CA VAL A 608 -12.10 -27.20 15.33
C VAL A 608 -13.58 -26.90 15.57
N LEU A 609 -14.39 -27.02 14.52
CA LEU A 609 -15.84 -27.12 14.63
C LEU A 609 -16.15 -28.43 15.36
N THR A 610 -16.03 -28.41 16.68
CA THR A 610 -16.68 -29.41 17.53
C THR A 610 -18.15 -29.43 17.12
N THR A 611 -18.70 -30.61 16.84
CA THR A 611 -20.11 -30.77 16.46
C THR A 611 -20.97 -30.18 17.56
N VAL A 612 -21.39 -28.95 17.35
CA VAL A 612 -22.21 -28.20 18.28
C VAL A 612 -23.62 -28.80 18.20
N PRO A 613 -24.19 -29.34 19.29
CA PRO A 613 -25.52 -29.90 19.29
C PRO A 613 -26.52 -28.94 18.64
N GLN A 614 -27.51 -29.44 17.89
CA GLN A 614 -28.52 -28.59 17.21
C GLN A 614 -29.18 -27.58 18.16
N SER A 615 -29.28 -27.91 19.45
CA SER A 615 -29.77 -27.00 20.50
C SER A 615 -28.87 -25.77 20.65
N ILE A 616 -27.54 -25.94 20.63
CA ILE A 616 -26.58 -24.83 20.69
C ILE A 616 -26.49 -24.11 19.35
N LEU A 617 -26.64 -24.78 18.20
CA LEU A 617 -26.75 -24.10 16.89
C LEU A 617 -28.01 -23.25 16.79
N LYS A 618 -29.17 -23.74 17.24
CA LYS A 618 -30.41 -22.95 17.35
C LYS A 618 -30.24 -21.80 18.34
N LYS A 619 -29.57 -22.02 19.47
CA LYS A 619 -29.28 -20.97 20.45
C LYS A 619 -28.30 -19.93 19.91
N ARG A 620 -27.27 -20.33 19.16
CA ARG A 620 -26.31 -19.44 18.49
C ARG A 620 -26.97 -18.66 17.35
N LYS A 621 -27.77 -19.31 16.51
CA LYS A 621 -28.53 -18.63 15.46
C LYS A 621 -29.55 -17.67 16.05
N ALA A 622 -30.20 -18.02 17.16
CA ALA A 622 -31.06 -17.08 17.90
C ALA A 622 -30.26 -15.92 18.51
N VAL A 623 -29.06 -16.17 19.04
CA VAL A 623 -28.17 -15.14 19.58
C VAL A 623 -27.58 -14.25 18.48
N GLU A 624 -27.17 -14.80 17.35
CA GLU A 624 -26.69 -14.05 16.18
C GLU A 624 -27.81 -13.25 15.53
N THR A 625 -29.01 -13.83 15.39
CA THR A 625 -30.18 -13.08 14.91
C THR A 625 -30.53 -11.97 15.91
N ALA A 626 -30.44 -12.24 17.21
CA ALA A 626 -30.64 -11.22 18.23
C ALA A 626 -29.54 -10.14 18.21
N LEU A 627 -28.27 -10.49 18.02
CA LEU A 627 -27.13 -9.58 17.94
C LEU A 627 -27.13 -8.77 16.65
N ALA A 628 -27.49 -9.38 15.51
CA ALA A 628 -27.67 -8.71 14.23
C ALA A 628 -28.88 -7.77 14.27
N ALA A 629 -30.00 -8.19 14.88
CA ALA A 629 -31.12 -7.30 15.16
C ALA A 629 -30.72 -6.17 16.12
N GLN A 630 -29.86 -6.44 17.12
CA GLN A 630 -29.33 -5.42 18.02
C GLN A 630 -28.36 -4.46 17.34
N ALA A 631 -27.58 -4.93 16.37
CA ALA A 631 -26.65 -4.12 15.57
C ALA A 631 -27.43 -3.23 14.60
N ALA A 632 -28.42 -3.78 13.90
CA ALA A 632 -29.34 -3.03 13.04
C ALA A 632 -30.13 -1.98 13.83
N MET A 633 -30.67 -2.36 15.01
CA MET A 633 -31.28 -1.39 15.93
C MET A 633 -30.29 -0.33 16.39
N LYS A 634 -29.04 -0.68 16.72
CA LYS A 634 -28.02 0.31 17.13
C LYS A 634 -27.65 1.27 16.01
N GLU A 635 -27.68 0.83 14.76
CA GLU A 635 -27.38 1.66 13.60
C GLU A 635 -28.52 2.62 13.27
N GLU A 636 -29.76 2.14 13.37
CA GLU A 636 -30.97 2.97 13.27
C GLU A 636 -31.11 3.94 14.46
N ASP A 637 -30.77 3.50 15.67
CA ASP A 637 -30.62 4.35 16.87
C ASP A 637 -29.53 5.41 16.66
N ARG A 638 -28.39 5.08 16.03
CA ARG A 638 -27.32 6.04 15.72
C ARG A 638 -27.78 7.12 14.75
N LYS A 639 -28.58 6.74 13.76
CA LYS A 639 -29.14 7.65 12.75
C LYS A 639 -30.15 8.62 13.39
N THR A 640 -31.08 8.10 14.18
CA THR A 640 -32.06 8.91 14.92
C THR A 640 -31.40 9.79 15.99
N LEU A 641 -30.34 9.33 16.67
CA LEU A 641 -29.58 10.13 17.63
C LEU A 641 -28.88 11.33 16.95
N ARG A 642 -28.35 11.14 15.73
CA ARG A 642 -27.67 12.19 14.96
C ARG A 642 -28.62 13.31 14.57
N GLU A 643 -29.86 12.98 14.21
CA GLU A 643 -30.92 13.95 13.90
C GLU A 643 -31.40 14.71 15.15
N LYS A 644 -31.65 14.00 16.26
CA LYS A 644 -32.08 14.62 17.53
C LYS A 644 -31.02 15.56 18.13
N ARG A 645 -29.73 15.26 17.96
CA ARG A 645 -28.62 16.09 18.45
C ARG A 645 -28.61 17.50 17.85
N GLY A 646 -29.00 17.63 16.57
CA GLY A 646 -29.11 18.94 15.92
C GLY A 646 -30.22 19.82 16.51
N ALA A 647 -31.38 19.23 16.82
CA ALA A 647 -32.50 19.94 17.44
C ALA A 647 -32.19 20.36 18.89
N GLN A 648 -31.55 19.48 19.68
CA GLN A 648 -31.13 19.78 21.05
C GLN A 648 -30.10 20.92 21.10
N PHE A 649 -29.15 20.96 20.14
CA PHE A 649 -28.16 22.02 20.06
C PHE A 649 -28.79 23.40 19.78
N LYS A 650 -29.72 23.47 18.82
CA LYS A 650 -30.44 24.72 18.49
C LYS A 650 -31.27 25.26 19.66
N ARG A 651 -31.88 24.38 20.47
CA ARG A 651 -32.61 24.78 21.69
C ARG A 651 -31.67 25.29 22.78
N ALA A 652 -30.55 24.62 23.02
CA ALA A 652 -29.55 25.10 23.98
C ALA A 652 -29.02 26.49 23.60
N GLU A 653 -28.80 26.74 22.30
CA GLU A 653 -28.39 28.04 21.77
C GLU A 653 -29.44 29.14 22.02
N SER A 654 -30.73 28.84 21.82
CA SER A 654 -31.80 29.81 22.07
C SER A 654 -31.91 30.21 23.54
N TYR A 655 -31.75 29.27 24.48
CA TYR A 655 -31.74 29.60 25.92
C TYR A 655 -30.56 30.49 26.31
N VAL A 656 -29.36 30.20 25.79
CA VAL A 656 -28.18 31.05 26.04
C VAL A 656 -28.42 32.46 25.53
N LYS A 657 -29.05 32.61 24.36
CA LYS A 657 -29.44 33.91 23.81
C LYS A 657 -30.45 34.63 24.70
N GLU A 658 -31.48 33.93 25.19
CA GLU A 658 -32.48 34.49 26.10
C GLU A 658 -31.85 35.00 27.41
N TYR A 659 -30.99 34.20 28.05
CA TYR A 659 -30.32 34.61 29.29
C TYR A 659 -29.47 35.86 29.11
N ARG A 660 -28.68 35.91 28.03
CA ARG A 660 -27.84 37.08 27.72
C ARG A 660 -28.68 38.32 27.43
N GLN A 661 -29.84 38.17 26.78
CA GLN A 661 -30.76 39.28 26.53
C GLN A 661 -31.35 39.83 27.83
N LYS A 662 -31.83 38.95 28.74
CA LYS A 662 -32.37 39.35 30.04
C LYS A 662 -31.32 40.05 30.91
N GLU A 663 -30.09 39.53 30.94
CA GLU A 663 -28.99 40.16 31.69
C GLU A 663 -28.64 41.55 31.14
N ARG A 664 -28.56 41.70 29.81
CA ARG A 664 -28.33 43.00 29.17
C ARG A 664 -29.46 43.99 29.45
N GLU A 665 -30.70 43.53 29.44
CA GLU A 665 -31.87 44.35 29.71
C GLU A 665 -31.91 44.81 31.17
N GLU A 666 -31.62 43.93 32.12
CA GLU A 666 -31.49 44.28 33.53
C GLU A 666 -30.38 45.33 33.75
N VAL A 667 -29.22 45.17 33.10
CA VAL A 667 -28.14 46.17 33.15
C VAL A 667 -28.58 47.49 32.52
N ARG A 668 -29.33 47.46 31.42
CA ARG A 668 -29.88 48.66 30.76
C ARG A 668 -30.84 49.37 31.70
N LEU A 669 -31.78 48.67 32.32
CA LEU A 669 -32.75 49.22 33.27
C LEU A 669 -32.07 49.82 34.51
N LYS A 670 -31.03 49.16 35.05
CA LYS A 670 -30.21 49.72 36.13
C LYS A 670 -29.50 51.02 35.74
N ARG A 671 -28.99 51.11 34.50
CA ARG A 671 -28.35 52.32 33.97
C ARG A 671 -29.35 53.46 33.76
N VAL A 672 -30.54 53.16 33.22
CA VAL A 672 -31.62 54.13 33.02
C VAL A 672 -32.16 54.66 34.35
N ALA A 673 -32.35 53.79 35.33
CA ALA A 673 -32.75 54.22 36.68
C ALA A 673 -31.72 55.18 37.28
N ARG A 674 -30.42 54.83 37.17
CA ARG A 674 -29.32 55.70 37.63
C ARG A 674 -29.25 57.04 36.90
N SER A 675 -29.52 57.08 35.60
CA SER A 675 -29.49 58.33 34.81
C SER A 675 -30.71 59.22 35.05
N THR A 676 -31.84 58.65 35.48
CA THR A 676 -33.10 59.37 35.77
C THR A 676 -33.28 59.72 37.25
N GLY A 677 -32.31 59.38 38.10
CA GLY A 677 -32.39 59.60 39.55
C GLY A 677 -33.38 58.68 40.28
N SER A 678 -33.84 57.60 39.62
CA SER A 678 -34.78 56.62 40.17
C SER A 678 -34.07 55.33 40.59
N MET A 679 -34.68 54.53 41.49
CA MET A 679 -34.10 53.27 41.98
C MET A 679 -34.64 52.07 41.17
N TYR A 680 -33.75 51.26 40.59
CA TYR A 680 -34.14 49.99 39.97
C TYR A 680 -34.45 48.97 41.06
N VAL A 681 -35.71 48.51 41.11
CA VAL A 681 -36.16 47.43 42.01
C VAL A 681 -36.15 46.11 41.21
N PRO A 682 -35.30 45.14 41.56
CA PRO A 682 -35.28 43.83 40.89
C PRO A 682 -36.61 43.08 41.07
N GLU A 683 -36.95 42.24 40.10
CA GLU A 683 -38.10 41.33 40.22
C GLU A 683 -37.90 40.38 41.41
N ALA A 684 -38.97 40.10 42.16
CA ALA A 684 -38.91 39.18 43.29
C ALA A 684 -38.46 37.77 42.84
N PRO A 685 -37.61 37.08 43.63
CA PRO A 685 -37.09 35.77 43.26
C PRO A 685 -38.21 34.75 43.16
N LYS A 686 -38.24 33.99 42.06
CA LYS A 686 -39.21 32.92 41.81
C LYS A 686 -38.70 31.53 42.21
N LEU A 687 -37.38 31.39 42.41
CA LEU A 687 -36.69 30.13 42.67
C LEU A 687 -35.79 30.26 43.90
N ALA A 688 -35.84 29.26 44.77
CA ALA A 688 -34.86 29.07 45.84
C ALA A 688 -34.18 27.70 45.74
N PHE A 689 -32.90 27.65 46.07
CA PHE A 689 -32.21 26.40 46.39
C PHE A 689 -32.11 26.28 47.91
N VAL A 690 -32.62 25.17 48.45
CA VAL A 690 -32.76 24.95 49.88
C VAL A 690 -31.88 23.78 50.30
N VAL A 691 -30.96 24.02 51.22
CA VAL A 691 -30.03 23.01 51.77
C VAL A 691 -30.32 22.78 53.22
N ARG A 692 -30.39 21.52 53.64
CA ARG A 692 -30.54 21.19 55.06
C ARG A 692 -29.18 21.16 55.76
N ILE A 693 -29.03 21.97 56.81
CA ILE A 693 -27.76 22.11 57.54
C ILE A 693 -27.78 21.51 58.95
N LYS A 694 -28.94 21.05 59.45
CA LYS A 694 -29.11 20.55 60.82
C LYS A 694 -29.83 19.20 60.92
N GLY A 695 -29.47 18.41 61.93
CA GLY A 695 -30.13 17.15 62.32
C GLY A 695 -31.60 17.33 62.73
N ILE A 696 -32.36 16.24 62.76
CA ILE A 696 -33.81 16.21 63.11
C ILE A 696 -34.08 15.71 64.53
N ASN A 697 -33.05 15.50 65.34
CA ASN A 697 -33.21 14.97 66.69
C ASN A 697 -33.96 16.01 67.56
N LYS A 698 -35.03 15.56 68.23
CA LYS A 698 -35.92 16.39 69.09
C LYS A 698 -36.65 17.53 68.35
N LEU A 699 -36.88 17.40 67.04
CA LEU A 699 -37.64 18.38 66.25
C LEU A 699 -39.14 18.26 66.50
N SER A 700 -39.84 19.39 66.69
CA SER A 700 -41.31 19.40 66.80
C SER A 700 -41.97 18.86 65.51
N PRO A 701 -43.18 18.27 65.59
CA PRO A 701 -43.81 17.58 64.46
C PRO A 701 -43.98 18.45 63.20
N LYS A 702 -44.29 19.74 63.36
CA LYS A 702 -44.59 20.67 62.27
C LYS A 702 -43.36 20.99 61.38
N PRO A 703 -42.22 21.47 61.89
CA PRO A 703 -40.99 21.59 61.10
C PRO A 703 -40.52 20.25 60.49
N ARG A 704 -40.71 19.13 61.20
CA ARG A 704 -40.34 17.80 60.69
C ARG A 704 -41.11 17.42 59.43
N LYS A 705 -42.42 17.68 59.42
CA LYS A 705 -43.28 17.41 58.28
C LYS A 705 -42.93 18.31 57.09
N ILE A 706 -42.61 19.58 57.32
CA ILE A 706 -42.21 20.51 56.26
C ILE A 706 -40.89 20.06 55.61
N LEU A 707 -39.87 19.68 56.39
CA LEU A 707 -38.61 19.14 55.83
C LEU A 707 -38.84 17.86 55.00
N GLN A 708 -39.79 17.01 55.40
CA GLN A 708 -40.18 15.83 54.62
C GLN A 708 -40.88 16.20 53.31
N LEU A 709 -41.79 17.18 53.33
CA LEU A 709 -42.48 17.70 52.13
C LEU A 709 -41.48 18.32 51.14
N LEU A 710 -40.48 19.04 51.65
CA LEU A 710 -39.37 19.58 50.84
C LEU A 710 -38.35 18.51 50.41
N ARG A 711 -38.52 17.24 50.81
CA ARG A 711 -37.61 16.12 50.50
C ARG A 711 -36.19 16.25 51.10
N LEU A 712 -36.05 17.05 52.16
CA LEU A 712 -34.79 17.33 52.89
C LEU A 712 -34.53 16.31 54.01
N ARG A 713 -34.42 15.03 53.64
CA ARG A 713 -34.36 13.90 54.60
C ARG A 713 -33.01 13.70 55.29
N GLN A 714 -31.91 14.09 54.65
CA GLN A 714 -30.56 14.00 55.21
C GLN A 714 -29.93 15.37 55.34
N ILE A 715 -28.94 15.51 56.24
CA ILE A 715 -28.09 16.71 56.29
C ILE A 715 -27.33 16.81 54.96
N ASN A 716 -27.14 18.04 54.48
CA ASN A 716 -26.56 18.39 53.19
C ASN A 716 -27.38 17.94 51.97
N ASN A 717 -28.65 17.52 52.15
CA ASN A 717 -29.55 17.42 51.02
C ASN A 717 -29.94 18.81 50.53
N GLY A 718 -29.91 19.01 49.21
CA GLY A 718 -30.36 20.21 48.53
C GLY A 718 -31.54 19.95 47.60
N VAL A 719 -32.48 20.91 47.49
CA VAL A 719 -33.60 20.85 46.53
C VAL A 719 -33.90 22.22 45.93
N PHE A 720 -34.41 22.24 44.69
CA PHE A 720 -34.99 23.43 44.07
C PHE A 720 -36.45 23.59 44.47
N VAL A 721 -36.85 24.78 44.91
CA VAL A 721 -38.19 25.10 45.39
C VAL A 721 -38.70 26.35 44.68
N LYS A 722 -39.90 26.24 44.07
CA LYS A 722 -40.64 27.39 43.54
C LYS A 722 -41.13 28.26 44.69
N LEU A 723 -40.84 29.55 44.63
CA LEU A 723 -41.26 30.52 45.65
C LEU A 723 -42.69 30.99 45.37
N THR A 724 -43.53 30.79 46.38
CA THR A 724 -44.94 31.17 46.47
C THR A 724 -45.19 31.61 47.92
N SER A 725 -46.28 32.31 48.21
CA SER A 725 -46.62 32.70 49.58
C SER A 725 -46.63 31.50 50.55
N ALA A 726 -47.12 30.34 50.09
CA ALA A 726 -47.15 29.11 50.86
C ALA A 726 -45.75 28.50 51.08
N THR A 727 -44.91 28.43 50.04
CA THR A 727 -43.55 27.88 50.19
C THR A 727 -42.66 28.80 51.02
N MET A 728 -42.83 30.12 50.93
CA MET A 728 -42.13 31.08 51.81
C MET A 728 -42.52 30.92 53.28
N GLN A 729 -43.81 30.73 53.59
CA GLN A 729 -44.24 30.42 54.96
C GLN A 729 -43.65 29.10 55.46
N MET A 730 -43.60 28.08 54.60
CA MET A 730 -42.95 26.81 54.94
C MET A 730 -41.46 27.00 55.25
N LEU A 731 -40.73 27.76 54.43
CA LEU A 731 -39.30 28.04 54.63
C LEU A 731 -39.05 28.80 55.94
N LYS A 732 -39.86 29.81 56.28
CA LYS A 732 -39.78 30.55 57.56
C LYS A 732 -39.92 29.64 58.78
N ILE A 733 -40.79 28.63 58.71
CA ILE A 733 -41.00 27.69 59.85
C ILE A 733 -39.80 26.76 60.05
N VAL A 734 -39.10 26.37 58.98
CA VAL A 734 -37.93 25.47 59.05
C VAL A 734 -36.60 26.20 58.98
N GLU A 735 -36.63 27.53 58.96
CA GLU A 735 -35.49 28.43 58.80
C GLU A 735 -34.28 28.07 59.68
N PRO A 736 -34.44 27.72 60.98
CA PRO A 736 -33.30 27.35 61.83
C PRO A 736 -32.59 26.03 61.44
N PHE A 737 -33.10 25.30 60.45
CA PHE A 737 -32.62 23.97 60.02
C PHE A 737 -32.10 23.95 58.58
N ILE A 738 -32.30 25.04 57.85
CA ILE A 738 -31.97 25.14 56.43
C ILE A 738 -31.15 26.41 56.16
N SER A 739 -30.36 26.36 55.09
CA SER A 739 -29.89 27.53 54.38
C SER A 739 -30.63 27.59 53.06
N PHE A 740 -31.16 28.74 52.67
CA PHE A 740 -31.77 28.90 51.35
C PHE A 740 -31.45 30.26 50.74
N GLY A 741 -31.71 30.40 49.46
CA GLY A 741 -31.56 31.65 48.73
C GLY A 741 -31.72 31.45 47.23
N GLN A 742 -31.53 32.52 46.47
CA GLN A 742 -31.70 32.52 45.02
C GLN A 742 -30.46 31.97 44.29
N PRO A 743 -30.53 30.81 43.62
CA PRO A 743 -29.41 30.30 42.85
C PRO A 743 -29.26 31.07 41.53
N ASN A 744 -28.02 31.26 41.08
CA ASN A 744 -27.73 31.74 39.74
C ASN A 744 -27.67 30.57 38.73
N LEU A 745 -27.71 30.88 37.44
CA LEU A 745 -27.72 29.88 36.37
C LEU A 745 -26.53 28.93 36.45
N LYS A 746 -25.33 29.44 36.81
CA LYS A 746 -24.13 28.62 36.96
C LYS A 746 -24.31 27.57 38.07
N SER A 747 -24.83 27.95 39.23
CA SER A 747 -25.08 27.04 40.33
C SER A 747 -26.14 26.00 40.00
N VAL A 748 -27.22 26.36 39.30
CA VAL A 748 -28.22 25.39 38.82
C VAL A 748 -27.58 24.37 37.87
N ARG A 749 -26.83 24.85 36.87
CA ARG A 749 -26.16 24.02 35.86
C ARG A 749 -25.16 23.06 36.50
N GLU A 750 -24.28 23.55 37.37
CA GLU A 750 -23.28 22.71 38.03
C GLU A 750 -23.90 21.66 38.95
N LEU A 751 -24.98 21.99 39.66
CA LEU A 751 -25.69 21.01 40.50
C LEU A 751 -26.31 19.90 39.65
N VAL A 752 -27.01 20.25 38.56
CA VAL A 752 -27.66 19.27 37.68
C VAL A 752 -26.62 18.40 36.96
N TYR A 753 -25.52 18.96 36.47
CA TYR A 753 -24.48 18.19 35.78
C TYR A 753 -23.60 17.34 36.71
N LYS A 754 -23.15 17.88 37.84
CA LYS A 754 -22.17 17.19 38.71
C LYS A 754 -22.81 16.28 39.75
N ARG A 755 -24.02 16.61 40.20
CA ARG A 755 -24.69 15.96 41.33
C ARG A 755 -26.12 15.51 41.01
N GLY A 756 -26.58 15.71 39.77
CA GLY A 756 -27.94 15.40 39.34
C GLY A 756 -28.20 13.91 39.24
N TYR A 757 -29.28 13.48 39.90
CA TYR A 757 -29.87 12.16 39.72
C TYR A 757 -31.35 12.33 39.40
N GLY A 758 -31.86 11.54 38.45
CA GLY A 758 -33.28 11.45 38.15
C GLY A 758 -33.96 10.34 38.95
N LYS A 759 -35.25 10.49 39.20
CA LYS A 759 -36.14 9.46 39.74
C LYS A 759 -36.82 8.73 38.59
N VAL A 760 -36.26 7.59 38.18
CA VAL A 760 -36.79 6.76 37.07
C VAL A 760 -37.34 5.48 37.67
N ASN A 761 -38.63 5.18 37.47
CA ASN A 761 -39.31 4.00 38.03
C ASN A 761 -39.09 3.81 39.54
N GLY A 762 -39.01 4.92 40.28
CA GLY A 762 -38.76 4.91 41.73
C GLY A 762 -37.29 4.74 42.15
N GLN A 763 -36.38 4.48 41.22
CA GLN A 763 -34.95 4.32 41.46
C GLN A 763 -34.17 5.61 41.21
N ARG A 764 -33.01 5.73 41.87
CA ARG A 764 -32.10 6.85 41.74
C ARG A 764 -31.09 6.58 40.62
N VAL A 765 -31.20 7.28 39.49
CA VAL A 765 -30.36 7.09 38.29
C VAL A 765 -29.53 8.34 38.02
N ALA A 766 -28.23 8.20 37.76
CA ALA A 766 -27.35 9.33 37.47
C ALA A 766 -27.73 9.97 36.13
N LEU A 767 -27.75 11.31 36.04
CA LEU A 767 -28.07 12.02 34.80
C LEU A 767 -26.85 12.09 33.87
N THR A 768 -26.44 10.95 33.31
CA THR A 768 -25.28 10.83 32.41
C THR A 768 -25.64 10.94 30.93
N ASP A 769 -26.93 10.84 30.58
CA ASP A 769 -27.42 10.83 29.19
C ASP A 769 -28.77 11.57 29.07
N ASN A 770 -28.95 12.32 27.98
CA ASN A 770 -30.19 13.03 27.66
C ASN A 770 -31.39 12.08 27.52
N ARG A 771 -31.19 10.80 27.13
CA ARG A 771 -32.26 9.80 27.03
C ARG A 771 -33.03 9.63 28.34
N ILE A 772 -32.33 9.70 29.47
CA ILE A 772 -32.92 9.55 30.80
C ILE A 772 -33.92 10.68 31.09
N VAL A 773 -33.60 11.89 30.63
CA VAL A 773 -34.46 13.07 30.74
C VAL A 773 -35.63 12.95 29.75
N GLU A 774 -35.36 12.60 28.49
CA GLU A 774 -36.38 12.47 27.44
C GLU A 774 -37.44 11.39 27.77
N GLU A 775 -37.02 10.22 28.25
CA GLU A 775 -37.94 9.14 28.62
C GLU A 775 -38.86 9.52 29.79
N SER A 776 -38.33 10.28 30.75
CA SER A 776 -39.06 10.62 31.98
C SER A 776 -39.90 11.89 31.84
N LEU A 777 -39.42 12.88 31.08
CA LEU A 777 -39.98 14.22 31.00
C LEU A 777 -40.31 14.67 29.57
N GLY A 778 -40.11 13.83 28.55
CA GLY A 778 -40.37 14.19 27.15
C GLY A 778 -41.82 14.60 26.89
N LYS A 779 -42.78 14.03 27.63
CA LYS A 779 -44.21 14.44 27.57
C LYS A 779 -44.44 15.88 28.04
N ALA A 780 -43.56 16.42 28.87
CA ALA A 780 -43.56 17.81 29.33
C ALA A 780 -42.71 18.72 28.42
N GLY A 781 -42.25 18.22 27.27
CA GLY A 781 -41.43 18.97 26.32
C GLY A 781 -39.95 19.08 26.70
N ILE A 782 -39.52 18.45 27.80
CA ILE A 782 -38.16 18.49 28.32
C ILE A 782 -37.41 17.25 27.79
N ILE A 783 -36.58 17.44 26.77
CA ILE A 783 -35.96 16.31 26.03
C ILE A 783 -34.44 16.21 26.21
N CYS A 784 -33.84 17.16 26.92
CA CYS A 784 -32.40 17.14 27.21
C CYS A 784 -32.08 17.83 28.54
N MET A 785 -30.82 17.70 28.98
CA MET A 785 -30.32 18.32 30.20
C MET A 785 -30.44 19.85 30.21
N GLU A 786 -30.26 20.50 29.06
CA GLU A 786 -30.38 21.96 28.95
C GLU A 786 -31.84 22.43 29.09
N ASP A 787 -32.81 21.69 28.53
CA ASP A 787 -34.24 21.95 28.75
C ASP A 787 -34.57 21.83 30.24
N LEU A 788 -34.05 20.81 30.92
CA LEU A 788 -34.28 20.60 32.35
C LEU A 788 -33.70 21.74 33.20
N ILE A 789 -32.49 22.19 32.88
CA ILE A 789 -31.86 23.32 33.56
C ILE A 789 -32.66 24.61 33.32
N HIS A 790 -33.11 24.83 32.09
CA HIS A 790 -33.90 25.99 31.72
C HIS A 790 -35.25 26.00 32.45
N GLU A 791 -35.96 24.88 32.48
CA GLU A 791 -37.23 24.71 33.17
C GLU A 791 -37.11 25.00 34.68
N ILE A 792 -36.04 24.49 35.31
CA ILE A 792 -35.77 24.73 36.73
C ILE A 792 -35.42 26.20 36.98
N PHE A 793 -34.50 26.77 36.21
CA PHE A 793 -33.98 28.11 36.46
C PHE A 793 -35.02 29.21 36.22
N THR A 794 -35.83 29.06 35.17
CA THR A 794 -36.88 30.03 34.82
C THR A 794 -38.19 29.82 35.58
N VAL A 795 -38.33 28.69 36.29
CA VAL A 795 -39.57 28.26 36.94
C VAL A 795 -40.69 28.15 35.90
N GLY A 796 -40.41 27.37 34.86
CA GLY A 796 -41.31 27.17 33.73
C GLY A 796 -42.64 26.47 34.09
N PRO A 797 -43.49 26.23 33.08
CA PRO A 797 -44.82 25.65 33.27
C PRO A 797 -44.81 24.23 33.86
N HIS A 798 -43.75 23.46 33.62
CA HIS A 798 -43.53 22.08 34.06
C HIS A 798 -42.48 21.96 35.17
N PHE A 799 -42.25 23.05 35.92
CA PHE A 799 -41.30 23.07 37.04
C PHE A 799 -41.58 21.98 38.07
N LYS A 800 -42.85 21.63 38.30
CA LYS A 800 -43.23 20.61 39.30
C LYS A 800 -42.75 19.23 38.87
N GLU A 801 -42.93 18.90 37.60
CA GLU A 801 -42.47 17.66 36.96
C GLU A 801 -40.94 17.59 36.98
N ALA A 802 -40.27 18.65 36.52
CA ALA A 802 -38.82 18.77 36.52
C ALA A 802 -38.21 18.65 37.93
N SER A 803 -38.76 19.34 38.91
CA SER A 803 -38.28 19.30 40.30
C SER A 803 -38.55 17.94 40.95
N ASN A 804 -39.68 17.30 40.68
CA ASN A 804 -40.01 15.97 41.22
C ASN A 804 -39.17 14.85 40.60
N PHE A 805 -38.81 15.00 39.32
CA PHE A 805 -37.87 14.12 38.64
C PHE A 805 -36.47 14.20 39.27
N LEU A 806 -35.98 15.41 39.61
CA LEU A 806 -34.71 15.56 40.30
C LEU A 806 -34.76 14.95 41.70
N TRP A 807 -33.88 13.98 41.93
CA TRP A 807 -33.60 13.44 43.26
C TRP A 807 -32.93 14.53 44.11
N PRO A 808 -33.22 14.63 45.43
CA PRO A 808 -32.52 15.57 46.29
C PRO A 808 -30.99 15.45 46.16
N PHE A 809 -30.32 16.57 45.91
CA PHE A 809 -28.88 16.63 45.70
C PHE A 809 -28.18 16.27 46.99
N LYS A 810 -27.30 15.26 46.96
CA LYS A 810 -26.46 14.91 48.11
C LYS A 810 -25.16 15.72 48.04
N LEU A 811 -25.07 16.77 48.83
CA LEU A 811 -23.93 17.70 48.83
C LEU A 811 -22.88 17.29 49.87
N SER A 812 -21.64 17.72 49.64
CA SER A 812 -20.56 17.62 50.63
C SER A 812 -20.74 18.70 51.71
N SER A 813 -20.08 18.52 52.86
CA SER A 813 -19.90 19.64 53.80
C SER A 813 -19.09 20.75 53.13
N PRO A 814 -19.36 22.04 53.42
CA PRO A 814 -18.66 23.14 52.77
C PRO A 814 -17.15 23.09 53.07
N THR A 815 -16.32 23.36 52.06
CA THR A 815 -14.86 23.52 52.24
C THR A 815 -14.57 24.61 53.29
N GLY A 816 -13.81 24.26 54.33
CA GLY A 816 -13.57 25.11 55.50
C GLY A 816 -14.60 24.96 56.63
N GLY A 817 -15.59 24.08 56.50
CA GLY A 817 -16.63 23.84 57.49
C GLY A 817 -17.74 24.91 57.47
N PHE A 818 -18.80 24.65 58.23
CA PHE A 818 -19.78 25.69 58.58
C PHE A 818 -19.15 26.64 59.61
N ARG A 819 -19.65 27.88 59.70
CA ARG A 819 -19.18 28.85 60.70
C ARG A 819 -19.40 28.31 62.11
N GLU A 820 -18.56 28.73 63.06
CA GLU A 820 -18.62 28.29 64.47
C GLU A 820 -20.03 28.46 65.06
N ARG A 821 -20.73 29.53 64.66
CA ARG A 821 -22.11 29.82 65.06
C ARG A 821 -23.15 29.42 64.00
N LYS A 822 -23.06 28.21 63.44
CA LYS A 822 -23.95 27.70 62.36
C LYS A 822 -25.46 27.78 62.60
N LEU A 823 -25.90 28.04 63.85
CA LEU A 823 -27.30 28.05 64.27
C LEU A 823 -27.94 29.43 64.29
N LEU A 824 -27.14 30.50 64.23
CA LEU A 824 -27.66 31.86 64.14
C LEU A 824 -28.18 32.13 62.73
N HIS A 825 -29.08 33.11 62.61
CA HIS A 825 -29.52 33.58 61.31
C HIS A 825 -28.31 34.11 60.53
N PHE A 826 -28.34 34.02 59.19
CA PHE A 826 -27.22 34.42 58.34
C PHE A 826 -26.80 35.89 58.56
N VAL A 827 -27.78 36.76 58.81
CA VAL A 827 -27.58 38.20 59.13
C VAL A 827 -26.92 38.40 60.51
N GLU A 828 -27.10 37.46 61.44
CA GLU A 828 -26.49 37.47 62.77
C GLU A 828 -25.10 36.80 62.79
N GLY A 829 -24.54 36.52 61.61
CA GLY A 829 -23.22 35.88 61.44
C GLY A 829 -23.25 34.34 61.40
N GLY A 830 -24.42 33.70 61.46
CA GLY A 830 -24.56 32.25 61.34
C GLY A 830 -24.68 31.74 59.91
N ASP A 831 -25.25 30.53 59.74
CA ASP A 831 -25.44 29.89 58.43
C ASP A 831 -26.90 29.54 58.12
N ALA A 832 -27.82 29.68 59.09
CA ALA A 832 -29.24 29.37 58.92
C ALA A 832 -30.02 30.52 58.26
N GLY A 833 -31.10 30.17 57.58
CA GLY A 833 -32.04 31.11 56.99
C GLY A 833 -31.71 31.59 55.59
N ASP A 834 -32.28 32.73 55.21
CA ASP A 834 -32.19 33.28 53.86
C ASP A 834 -30.82 33.93 53.65
N ARG A 835 -30.13 33.48 52.61
CA ARG A 835 -28.82 33.96 52.18
C ARG A 835 -28.93 34.77 50.90
N GLU A 836 -30.13 35.01 50.39
CA GLU A 836 -30.39 35.69 49.13
C GLU A 836 -29.49 35.14 48.02
N THR A 837 -28.74 35.99 47.33
CA THR A 837 -27.80 35.60 46.26
C THR A 837 -26.49 34.98 46.79
N LEU A 838 -26.18 35.12 48.08
CA LEU A 838 -24.98 34.55 48.71
C LEU A 838 -25.08 33.03 48.93
N ILE A 839 -26.25 32.42 48.68
CA ILE A 839 -26.40 30.96 48.62
C ILE A 839 -25.45 30.34 47.59
N ASN A 840 -25.14 31.05 46.49
CA ASN A 840 -24.28 30.56 45.42
C ASN A 840 -22.84 30.28 45.88
N GLY A 841 -22.34 31.07 46.85
CA GLY A 841 -21.05 30.83 47.48
C GLY A 841 -21.05 29.57 48.35
N LEU A 842 -22.16 29.31 49.05
CA LEU A 842 -22.33 28.08 49.83
C LEU A 842 -22.45 26.85 48.91
N ILE A 843 -23.24 26.94 47.84
CA ILE A 843 -23.35 25.87 46.83
C ILE A 843 -21.96 25.51 46.28
N ARG A 844 -21.13 26.49 45.91
CA ARG A 844 -19.78 26.23 45.38
C ARG A 844 -18.86 25.52 46.38
N LYS A 845 -19.01 25.78 47.68
CA LYS A 845 -18.21 25.11 48.71
C LYS A 845 -18.68 23.68 48.99
N MET A 846 -19.95 23.38 48.71
CA MET A 846 -20.59 22.09 49.01
C MET A 846 -20.73 21.16 47.78
N ASN A 847 -20.67 21.72 46.57
CA ASN A 847 -20.76 21.04 45.28
C ASN A 847 -19.38 20.58 44.82
#